data_AF-A0A1Y0G6C7-F1
#
_entry.id   AF-A0A1Y0G6C7-F1
#
_cell.length_a   1.000
_cell.length_b   1.000
_cell.length_c   1.000
_cell.angle_alpha   90.00
_cell.angle_beta   90.00
_cell.angle_gamma   90.00
#
_symmetry.space_group_name_H-M   'P 1'
#
loop_
_entity.id
_entity.type
_entity.pdbx_description
1 polymer ?
#
loop_
_entity_poly.entity_id
_entity_poly.type
_entity_poly.pdbx_seq_one_letter_code
_entity_poly.pdbx_strand_id
1 'polypeptide(L)'
;MTNATTHQNDMFLPYMRDVVRSEQSLRELNLMWRMIESSAKMNYLAETKSILQTMAATRAGFDQLEQELVSSLVHEKIANVLMEIGTKAHYVIDIVVRNLYERTADVGFLATDRDLCEFVAGVHDDPDSIRARLLAYRNKYTVYDEIMLLDKDGNLLIQINEHSEVEGSIDPLIAQTLASETYVETFRAVDLRPCKEKSLIYSQRMLHPETGEVIGILCLCFDFEKEMRGIFDSHRDPEERANMLLLDSENRVIASADTLWMPLGAVVPVNRSGSTRLMMFGGRKYLVQTFVAEGYQGYMGPPGWQGQVMVPVEVAFMESGSSTLTSLDPVIADGLLSHAQTFSPPLYKIMQAAETIQRVVWNGQVMTAGHGSNLLQLKSVLEQISETGNRSNELFSQSISNLYETVLGSSLRGTEFMSHLLVDLLDRNLYERSNDCRWWALTPALRNALATPVQTDAMLKNITGILAYINSLYTVYTRIFVYDKSGRIIASTNLAHKGEDGAAIGTAIDHGTLQAVLSLATEQDYYVTPFTATPLYDNLPTYIYHAAIRHPDNPNTIVGGIGIVFDAAPEFSAMLHGGLNGKADTSAFFVNREGYIIASTDPDRPVGTLLDLDSDILHQKNGRSSSGITIHDDHYASMGCTVSSGYREFKATDGYKDDIIAVVFESFGEVRERNLSCNKAASVLDSNSVEAGGKQFATFFIDGNLFAIPAELVLEALPGSAILPMSMGGFEGRVGMLAVEHENEAKQFIWVFDLGYMVRGKSSEITAGCQVIVVQHDQQSIGLLVDELHGVPEFGDEQITPTPFAKNGNGTLVPQVIQANHGNLLIQVLDIDYIYRTLNTGEMPTMPEMMIQEAA
;
A
#
# COMPACT_ATOMS: atom_id res chain seq x y z
N MET A 1 10.07 -29.63 -8.46
CA MET A 1 9.28 -28.44 -8.07
C MET A 1 7.95 -28.39 -8.84
N THR A 2 7.91 -28.72 -10.14
CA THR A 2 6.70 -28.78 -10.97
C THR A 2 5.53 -29.59 -10.40
N ASN A 3 5.74 -30.80 -9.84
CA ASN A 3 4.62 -31.57 -9.27
C ASN A 3 3.99 -30.95 -8.01
N ALA A 4 4.71 -30.10 -7.26
CA ALA A 4 4.19 -29.48 -6.04
C ALA A 4 3.35 -28.24 -6.36
N THR A 5 3.76 -27.45 -7.36
CA THR A 5 3.01 -26.29 -7.86
C THR A 5 1.71 -26.70 -8.53
N THR A 6 1.71 -27.76 -9.35
CA THR A 6 0.46 -28.26 -9.97
C THR A 6 -0.56 -28.71 -8.92
N HIS A 7 -0.11 -29.40 -7.87
CA HIS A 7 -0.98 -29.89 -6.80
C HIS A 7 -1.60 -28.77 -5.96
N GLN A 8 -0.89 -27.65 -5.81
CA GLN A 8 -1.35 -26.45 -5.12
C GLN A 8 -2.37 -25.69 -5.97
N ASN A 9 -2.14 -25.57 -7.29
CA ASN A 9 -3.08 -24.94 -8.21
C ASN A 9 -4.43 -25.66 -8.18
N ASP A 10 -4.43 -26.99 -8.31
CA ASP A 10 -5.67 -27.80 -8.29
C ASP A 10 -6.49 -27.62 -6.99
N MET A 11 -5.83 -27.29 -5.87
CA MET A 11 -6.52 -27.06 -4.60
C MET A 11 -7.27 -25.72 -4.55
N PHE A 12 -6.74 -24.68 -5.18
CA PHE A 12 -7.26 -23.31 -5.05
C PHE A 12 -8.08 -22.84 -6.25
N LEU A 13 -7.79 -23.36 -7.45
CA LEU A 13 -8.46 -22.99 -8.70
C LEU A 13 -10.00 -23.01 -8.60
N PRO A 14 -10.66 -24.00 -7.95
CA PRO A 14 -12.13 -24.02 -7.85
C PRO A 14 -12.75 -22.80 -7.15
N TYR A 15 -11.96 -22.06 -6.37
CA TYR A 15 -12.41 -20.88 -5.63
C TYR A 15 -12.10 -19.56 -6.36
N MET A 16 -11.36 -19.59 -7.48
CA MET A 16 -10.93 -18.42 -8.26
C MET A 16 -11.62 -18.40 -9.63
N ARG A 17 -12.86 -17.88 -9.69
CA ARG A 17 -13.71 -17.98 -10.89
C ARG A 17 -13.14 -17.26 -12.11
N ASP A 18 -12.52 -16.10 -11.88
CA ASP A 18 -11.81 -15.29 -12.87
C ASP A 18 -10.64 -16.07 -13.48
N VAL A 19 -9.81 -16.70 -12.64
CA VAL A 19 -8.67 -17.51 -13.10
C VAL A 19 -9.12 -18.76 -13.86
N VAL A 20 -10.18 -19.43 -13.41
CA VAL A 20 -10.78 -20.56 -14.14
C VAL A 20 -11.27 -20.13 -15.52
N ARG A 21 -11.88 -18.94 -15.64
CA ARG A 21 -12.32 -18.41 -16.93
C ARG A 21 -11.12 -18.14 -17.85
N SER A 22 -10.04 -17.56 -17.33
CA SER A 22 -8.80 -17.35 -18.10
C SER A 22 -8.16 -18.67 -18.54
N GLU A 23 -8.10 -19.67 -17.67
CA GLU A 23 -7.61 -21.02 -18.01
C GLU A 23 -8.42 -21.64 -19.15
N GLN A 24 -9.75 -21.53 -19.11
CA GLN A 24 -10.62 -22.04 -20.17
C GLN A 24 -10.35 -21.34 -21.51
N SER A 25 -10.25 -20.01 -21.52
CA SER A 25 -9.96 -19.24 -22.74
C SER A 25 -8.59 -19.60 -23.34
N LEU A 26 -7.57 -19.80 -22.51
CA LEU A 26 -6.24 -20.21 -22.97
C LEU A 26 -6.24 -21.63 -23.55
N ARG A 27 -6.97 -22.56 -22.94
CA ARG A 27 -7.15 -23.92 -23.48
C ARG A 27 -7.85 -23.93 -24.83
N GLU A 28 -8.90 -23.11 -24.99
CA GLU A 28 -9.60 -22.98 -26.27
C GLU A 28 -8.65 -22.48 -27.38
N LEU A 29 -7.86 -21.45 -27.09
CA LEU A 29 -6.83 -20.95 -28.01
C LEU A 29 -5.81 -22.02 -28.39
N ASN A 30 -5.30 -22.76 -27.41
CA ASN A 30 -4.33 -23.83 -27.64
C ASN A 30 -4.90 -24.94 -28.55
N LEU A 31 -6.18 -25.31 -28.35
CA LEU A 31 -6.89 -26.24 -29.23
C LEU A 31 -7.03 -25.68 -30.66
N MET A 32 -7.33 -24.39 -30.81
CA MET A 32 -7.37 -23.74 -32.14
C MET A 32 -6.01 -23.83 -32.85
N TRP A 33 -4.91 -23.50 -32.16
CA TRP A 33 -3.56 -23.62 -32.72
C TRP A 33 -3.22 -25.05 -33.17
N ARG A 34 -3.64 -26.08 -32.40
CA ARG A 34 -3.45 -27.49 -32.81
C ARG A 34 -4.23 -27.84 -34.07
N MET A 35 -5.46 -27.34 -34.21
CA MET A 35 -6.26 -27.57 -35.41
C MET A 35 -5.62 -26.90 -36.64
N ILE A 36 -5.14 -25.67 -36.50
CA ILE A 36 -4.47 -24.95 -37.59
C ILE A 36 -3.16 -25.65 -37.98
N GLU A 37 -2.33 -26.05 -37.03
CA GLU A 37 -1.09 -26.79 -37.30
C GLU A 37 -1.36 -28.10 -38.07
N SER A 38 -2.39 -28.85 -37.66
CA SER A 38 -2.78 -30.09 -38.34
C SER A 38 -3.26 -29.82 -39.77
N SER A 39 -4.07 -28.77 -39.97
CA SER A 39 -4.55 -28.37 -41.30
C SER A 39 -3.39 -27.92 -42.21
N ALA A 40 -2.47 -27.13 -41.68
CA ALA A 40 -1.30 -26.64 -42.40
C ALA A 40 -0.37 -27.80 -42.81
N LYS A 41 -0.15 -28.79 -41.93
CA LYS A 41 0.64 -29.99 -42.24
C LYS A 41 0.02 -30.86 -43.35
N MET A 42 -1.31 -30.90 -43.44
CA MET A 42 -2.01 -31.68 -44.48
C MET A 42 -1.88 -31.06 -45.88
N ASN A 43 -1.66 -29.74 -45.98
CA ASN A 43 -1.61 -28.99 -47.24
C ASN A 43 -0.16 -28.73 -47.72
N TYR A 44 0.80 -29.59 -47.34
CA TYR A 44 2.25 -29.38 -47.44
C TYR A 44 2.76 -28.85 -48.81
N LEU A 45 3.22 -27.59 -48.84
CA LEU A 45 3.98 -26.98 -49.93
C LEU A 45 5.43 -26.75 -49.46
N ALA A 46 6.43 -26.95 -50.32
CA ALA A 46 7.86 -26.81 -49.96
C ALA A 46 8.19 -25.41 -49.38
N GLU A 47 7.45 -24.38 -49.82
CA GLU A 47 7.55 -22.98 -49.41
C GLU A 47 7.01 -22.70 -47.99
N THR A 48 6.28 -23.62 -47.36
CA THR A 48 5.64 -23.43 -46.04
C THR A 48 6.44 -23.99 -44.85
N LYS A 49 7.64 -24.52 -45.10
CA LYS A 49 8.46 -25.18 -44.08
C LYS A 49 8.87 -24.23 -42.95
N SER A 50 9.23 -22.99 -43.26
CA SER A 50 9.57 -21.97 -42.24
C SER A 50 8.36 -21.60 -41.38
N ILE A 51 7.20 -21.39 -42.01
CA ILE A 51 5.92 -21.07 -41.33
C ILE A 51 5.53 -22.20 -40.35
N LEU A 52 5.60 -23.46 -40.79
CA LEU A 52 5.28 -24.61 -39.94
C LEU A 52 6.25 -24.76 -38.75
N GLN A 53 7.54 -24.46 -38.94
CA GLN A 53 8.53 -24.49 -37.86
C GLN A 53 8.28 -23.38 -36.83
N THR A 54 8.01 -22.15 -37.29
CA THR A 54 7.67 -21.02 -36.41
C THR A 54 6.37 -21.29 -35.66
N MET A 55 5.33 -21.80 -36.32
CA MET A 55 4.06 -22.16 -35.66
C MET A 55 4.24 -23.23 -34.58
N ALA A 56 5.03 -24.27 -34.85
CA ALA A 56 5.31 -25.31 -33.86
C ALA A 56 6.07 -24.76 -32.65
N ALA A 57 7.03 -23.85 -32.88
CA ALA A 57 7.75 -23.16 -31.81
C ALA A 57 6.82 -22.27 -30.98
N THR A 58 5.93 -21.51 -31.62
CA THR A 58 5.02 -20.64 -30.87
C THR A 58 3.95 -21.43 -30.10
N ARG A 59 3.44 -22.54 -30.67
CA ARG A 59 2.54 -23.44 -29.94
C ARG A 59 3.20 -24.01 -28.68
N ALA A 60 4.45 -24.46 -28.78
CA ALA A 60 5.20 -24.92 -27.61
C ALA A 60 5.36 -23.80 -26.56
N GLY A 61 5.55 -22.55 -27.00
CA GLY A 61 5.52 -21.37 -26.13
C GLY A 61 4.16 -21.16 -25.43
N PHE A 62 3.05 -21.29 -26.15
CA PHE A 62 1.71 -21.17 -25.58
C PHE A 62 1.37 -22.28 -24.57
N ASP A 63 1.70 -23.54 -24.87
CA ASP A 63 1.51 -24.68 -23.95
C ASP A 63 2.23 -24.41 -22.61
N GLN A 64 3.47 -23.88 -22.66
CA GLN A 64 4.24 -23.54 -21.46
C GLN A 64 3.63 -22.34 -20.70
N LEU A 65 3.19 -21.31 -21.41
CA LEU A 65 2.66 -20.11 -20.79
C LEU A 65 1.25 -20.29 -20.21
N GLU A 66 0.40 -21.13 -20.79
CA GLU A 66 -0.88 -21.48 -20.16
C GLU A 66 -0.65 -21.94 -18.72
N GLN A 67 0.32 -22.84 -18.52
CA GLN A 67 0.66 -23.38 -17.20
C GLN A 67 1.32 -22.32 -16.30
N GLU A 68 2.27 -21.55 -16.82
CA GLU A 68 2.99 -20.54 -16.04
C GLU A 68 2.06 -19.37 -15.64
N LEU A 69 1.24 -18.85 -16.56
CA LEU A 69 0.32 -17.74 -16.30
C LEU A 69 -0.74 -18.11 -15.27
N VAL A 70 -1.39 -19.26 -15.43
CA VAL A 70 -2.39 -19.73 -14.46
C VAL A 70 -1.73 -19.94 -13.10
N SER A 71 -0.53 -20.54 -13.07
CA SER A 71 0.20 -20.72 -11.82
C SER A 71 0.58 -19.39 -11.16
N SER A 72 1.00 -18.38 -11.93
CA SER A 72 1.32 -17.05 -11.43
C SER A 72 0.07 -16.36 -10.88
N LEU A 73 -1.05 -16.37 -11.61
CA LEU A 73 -2.32 -15.78 -11.15
C LEU A 73 -2.80 -16.40 -9.85
N VAL A 74 -2.76 -17.74 -9.74
CA VAL A 74 -3.12 -18.44 -8.50
C VAL A 74 -2.19 -18.06 -7.37
N HIS A 75 -0.87 -18.05 -7.62
CA HIS A 75 0.12 -17.70 -6.60
C HIS A 75 -0.08 -16.28 -6.07
N GLU A 76 -0.24 -15.31 -6.98
CA GLU A 76 -0.48 -13.90 -6.64
C GLU A 76 -1.77 -13.70 -5.85
N LYS A 77 -2.89 -14.31 -6.27
CA LYS A 77 -4.15 -14.22 -5.52
C LYS A 77 -4.00 -14.81 -4.11
N ILE A 78 -3.29 -15.93 -3.94
CA ILE A 78 -3.02 -16.51 -2.61
C ILE A 78 -2.13 -15.60 -1.78
N ALA A 79 -1.03 -15.10 -2.37
CA ALA A 79 -0.09 -14.22 -1.70
C ALA A 79 -0.79 -12.95 -1.20
N ASN A 80 -1.65 -12.35 -2.02
CA ASN A 80 -2.43 -11.17 -1.67
C ASN A 80 -3.36 -11.42 -0.48
N VAL A 81 -4.12 -12.53 -0.47
CA VAL A 81 -4.99 -12.87 0.67
C VAL A 81 -4.16 -13.12 1.94
N LEU A 82 -3.05 -13.88 1.81
CA LEU A 82 -2.18 -14.17 2.96
C LEU A 82 -1.50 -12.92 3.51
N MET A 83 -1.13 -11.97 2.65
CA MET A 83 -0.59 -10.68 3.06
C MET A 83 -1.66 -9.89 3.80
N GLU A 84 -2.88 -9.76 3.24
CA GLU A 84 -3.97 -9.01 3.87
C GLU A 84 -4.32 -9.54 5.28
N ILE A 85 -4.58 -10.84 5.40
CA ILE A 85 -4.89 -11.43 6.72
C ILE A 85 -3.67 -11.39 7.64
N GLY A 86 -2.45 -11.40 7.07
CA GLY A 86 -1.21 -11.35 7.83
C GLY A 86 -0.99 -9.99 8.48
N THR A 87 -1.19 -8.91 7.73
CA THR A 87 -1.11 -7.54 8.24
C THR A 87 -2.14 -7.31 9.35
N LYS A 88 -3.38 -7.81 9.17
CA LYS A 88 -4.42 -7.79 10.22
C LYS A 88 -4.04 -8.60 11.46
N ALA A 89 -3.41 -9.76 11.31
CA ALA A 89 -2.97 -10.60 12.42
C ALA A 89 -1.83 -9.97 13.22
N HIS A 90 -0.86 -9.32 12.55
CA HIS A 90 0.17 -8.50 13.18
C HIS A 90 -0.43 -7.35 13.99
N TYR A 91 -1.34 -6.59 13.37
CA TYR A 91 -2.06 -5.48 14.02
C TYR A 91 -2.67 -5.89 15.36
N VAL A 92 -3.38 -7.03 15.40
CA VAL A 92 -4.04 -7.52 16.63
C VAL A 92 -3.04 -7.70 17.77
N ILE A 93 -1.90 -8.34 17.52
CA ILE A 93 -0.96 -8.66 18.60
C ILE A 93 -0.13 -7.44 19.00
N ASP A 94 0.31 -6.64 18.03
CA ASP A 94 1.21 -5.51 18.30
C ASP A 94 0.51 -4.40 19.08
N ILE A 95 -0.75 -4.09 18.75
CA ILE A 95 -1.51 -3.08 19.51
C ILE A 95 -1.81 -3.55 20.93
N VAL A 96 -2.19 -4.81 21.11
CA VAL A 96 -2.45 -5.34 22.45
C VAL A 96 -1.19 -5.23 23.30
N VAL A 97 -0.03 -5.67 22.78
CA VAL A 97 1.23 -5.60 23.53
C VAL A 97 1.63 -4.17 23.87
N ARG A 98 1.47 -3.22 22.93
CA ARG A 98 1.72 -1.79 23.18
C ARG A 98 0.79 -1.22 24.24
N ASN A 99 -0.51 -1.53 24.18
CA ASN A 99 -1.49 -1.05 25.15
C ASN A 99 -1.26 -1.60 26.56
N LEU A 100 -0.75 -2.83 26.65
CA LEU A 100 -0.43 -3.49 27.91
C LEU A 100 0.89 -3.03 28.53
N TYR A 101 1.86 -2.58 27.73
CA TYR A 101 3.14 -2.06 28.22
C TYR A 101 2.96 -0.92 29.24
N GLU A 102 2.13 0.08 28.92
CA GLU A 102 1.90 1.24 29.79
C GLU A 102 1.31 0.83 31.16
N ARG A 103 0.56 -0.29 31.20
CA ARG A 103 -0.06 -0.81 32.44
C ARG A 103 1.00 -1.29 33.45
N THR A 104 2.17 -1.69 32.95
CA THR A 104 3.30 -2.10 33.81
C THR A 104 3.86 -0.92 34.59
N ALA A 105 3.85 0.28 34.01
CA ALA A 105 4.26 1.52 34.69
C ALA A 105 3.15 2.05 35.60
N ASP A 106 1.90 2.00 35.14
CA ASP A 106 0.71 2.45 35.88
C ASP A 106 0.61 1.81 37.27
N VAL A 107 0.65 0.48 37.34
CA VAL A 107 0.54 -0.25 38.62
C VAL A 107 1.72 0.08 39.55
N GLY A 108 2.92 0.25 38.98
CA GLY A 108 4.11 0.60 39.72
C GLY A 108 4.01 1.99 40.35
N PHE A 109 3.52 2.96 39.59
CA PHE A 109 3.34 4.33 40.08
C PHE A 109 2.23 4.41 41.12
N LEU A 110 1.05 3.87 40.82
CA LEU A 110 -0.09 3.97 41.73
C LEU A 110 0.14 3.22 43.06
N ALA A 111 0.94 2.15 43.05
CA ALA A 111 1.35 1.44 44.27
C ALA A 111 2.27 2.26 45.20
N THR A 112 2.81 3.40 44.71
CA THR A 112 3.61 4.34 45.51
C THR A 112 2.83 5.58 45.95
N ASP A 113 1.54 5.66 45.60
CA ASP A 113 0.69 6.77 45.97
C ASP A 113 0.58 6.89 47.49
N ARG A 114 0.95 8.06 48.02
CA ARG A 114 1.09 8.27 49.46
C ARG A 114 -0.21 8.07 50.22
N ASP A 115 -1.33 8.59 49.70
CA ASP A 115 -2.62 8.52 50.39
C ASP A 115 -3.11 7.06 50.42
N LEU A 116 -2.90 6.32 49.31
CA LEU A 116 -3.24 4.89 49.25
C LEU A 116 -2.36 4.06 50.19
N CYS A 117 -1.05 4.31 50.23
CA CYS A 117 -0.13 3.61 51.12
C CYS A 117 -0.42 3.89 52.60
N GLU A 118 -0.72 5.13 52.98
CA GLU A 118 -1.08 5.49 54.36
C GLU A 118 -2.39 4.81 54.80
N PHE A 119 -3.36 4.67 53.91
CA PHE A 119 -4.59 3.90 54.15
C PHE A 119 -4.32 2.41 54.36
N VAL A 120 -3.58 1.77 53.44
CA VAL A 120 -3.25 0.34 53.53
C VAL A 120 -2.39 0.02 54.76
N ALA A 121 -1.55 0.97 55.19
CA ALA A 121 -0.77 0.86 56.42
C ALA A 121 -1.61 1.02 57.71
N GLY A 122 -2.87 1.44 57.60
CA GLY A 122 -3.74 1.73 58.75
C GLY A 122 -3.39 3.02 59.49
N VAL A 123 -2.67 3.95 58.85
CA VAL A 123 -2.30 5.27 59.42
C VAL A 123 -3.46 6.25 59.35
N HIS A 124 -4.23 6.19 58.25
CA HIS A 124 -5.43 6.99 58.03
C HIS A 124 -6.60 6.07 57.66
N ASP A 125 -7.76 6.27 58.29
CA ASP A 125 -8.98 5.49 58.08
C ASP A 125 -10.08 6.38 57.51
N ASP A 126 -10.01 6.62 56.20
CA ASP A 126 -11.04 7.35 55.43
C ASP A 126 -11.32 6.62 54.10
N PRO A 127 -12.12 5.54 54.13
CA PRO A 127 -12.42 4.75 52.94
C PRO A 127 -13.10 5.56 51.82
N ASP A 128 -13.93 6.55 52.16
CA ASP A 128 -14.65 7.35 51.16
C ASP A 128 -13.70 8.23 50.35
N SER A 129 -12.74 8.86 51.00
CA SER A 129 -11.69 9.64 50.33
C SER A 129 -10.80 8.77 49.43
N ILE A 130 -10.41 7.60 49.92
CA ILE A 130 -9.59 6.65 49.15
C ILE A 130 -10.34 6.11 47.94
N ARG A 131 -11.64 5.79 48.08
CA ARG A 131 -12.50 5.41 46.95
C ARG A 131 -12.59 6.52 45.91
N ALA A 132 -12.80 7.77 46.34
CA ALA A 132 -12.84 8.92 45.45
C ALA A 132 -11.50 9.09 44.70
N ARG A 133 -10.37 8.86 45.36
CA ARG A 133 -9.03 8.89 44.75
C ARG A 133 -8.85 7.80 43.68
N LEU A 134 -9.26 6.56 43.97
CA LEU A 134 -9.22 5.46 42.99
C LEU A 134 -10.16 5.72 41.79
N LEU A 135 -11.35 6.26 42.04
CA LEU A 135 -12.28 6.67 40.97
C LEU A 135 -11.70 7.82 40.12
N ALA A 136 -11.00 8.78 40.73
CA ALA A 136 -10.35 9.88 40.02
C ALA A 136 -9.23 9.39 39.10
N TYR A 137 -8.52 8.32 39.48
CA TYR A 137 -7.57 7.61 38.62
C TYR A 137 -8.29 6.90 37.47
N ARG A 138 -9.27 6.03 37.77
CA ARG A 138 -10.03 5.29 36.75
C ARG A 138 -10.73 6.19 35.73
N ASN A 139 -11.20 7.36 36.15
CA ASN A 139 -11.85 8.32 35.24
C ASN A 139 -10.88 8.97 34.25
N LYS A 140 -9.57 8.97 34.54
CA LYS A 140 -8.53 9.40 33.60
C LYS A 140 -8.03 8.23 32.76
N TYR A 141 -7.90 7.04 33.37
CA TYR A 141 -7.48 5.81 32.68
C TYR A 141 -8.67 4.86 32.54
N THR A 142 -9.56 5.13 31.59
CA THR A 142 -10.80 4.35 31.41
C THR A 142 -10.57 2.94 30.87
N VAL A 143 -9.31 2.54 30.67
CA VAL A 143 -8.85 1.19 30.35
C VAL A 143 -9.06 0.20 31.50
N TYR A 144 -9.17 0.70 32.74
CA TYR A 144 -9.43 -0.11 33.93
C TYR A 144 -10.92 -0.14 34.26
N ASP A 145 -11.45 -1.34 34.54
CA ASP A 145 -12.83 -1.52 35.00
C ASP A 145 -12.93 -1.80 36.52
N GLU A 146 -11.81 -2.13 37.17
CA GLU A 146 -11.75 -2.37 38.61
C GLU A 146 -10.36 -2.08 39.17
N ILE A 147 -10.31 -1.56 40.39
CA ILE A 147 -9.09 -1.25 41.14
C ILE A 147 -9.32 -1.65 42.59
N MET A 148 -8.44 -2.46 43.14
CA MET A 148 -8.57 -3.03 44.48
C MET A 148 -7.30 -2.81 45.30
N LEU A 149 -7.48 -2.53 46.60
CA LEU A 149 -6.42 -2.60 47.59
C LEU A 149 -6.70 -3.76 48.54
N LEU A 150 -5.68 -4.58 48.79
CA LEU A 150 -5.74 -5.71 49.69
C LEU A 150 -4.68 -5.58 50.78
N ASP A 151 -4.94 -6.20 51.92
CA ASP A 151 -3.91 -6.40 52.94
C ASP A 151 -2.94 -7.54 52.57
N LYS A 152 -2.01 -7.85 53.48
CA LYS A 152 -1.01 -8.91 53.30
C LYS A 152 -1.59 -10.33 53.31
N ASP A 153 -2.76 -10.50 53.92
CA ASP A 153 -3.42 -11.79 54.02
C ASP A 153 -4.39 -12.02 52.85
N GLY A 154 -4.55 -11.02 51.96
CA GLY A 154 -5.42 -11.06 50.79
C GLY A 154 -6.85 -10.60 51.09
N ASN A 155 -7.13 -10.00 52.24
CA ASN A 155 -8.45 -9.43 52.53
C ASN A 155 -8.62 -8.12 51.75
N LEU A 156 -9.80 -7.91 51.19
CA LEU A 156 -10.11 -6.69 50.46
C LEU A 156 -10.29 -5.53 51.45
N LEU A 157 -9.46 -4.49 51.30
CA LEU A 157 -9.58 -3.25 52.07
C LEU A 157 -10.55 -2.29 51.39
N ILE A 158 -10.39 -2.11 50.07
CA ILE A 158 -11.27 -1.26 49.27
C ILE A 158 -11.21 -1.65 47.78
N GLN A 159 -12.31 -1.42 47.07
CA GLN A 159 -12.43 -1.58 45.62
C GLN A 159 -13.24 -0.42 45.03
N ILE A 160 -13.19 -0.14 43.73
CA ILE A 160 -13.99 0.95 43.15
C ILE A 160 -15.46 0.56 42.93
N ASN A 161 -15.76 -0.72 42.70
CA ASN A 161 -17.14 -1.19 42.56
C ASN A 161 -17.78 -1.52 43.92
N GLU A 162 -18.60 -0.62 44.44
CA GLU A 162 -19.33 -0.82 45.71
C GLU A 162 -20.31 -1.99 45.71
N HIS A 163 -20.76 -2.44 44.54
CA HIS A 163 -21.79 -3.48 44.41
C HIS A 163 -21.20 -4.89 44.32
N SER A 164 -19.87 -5.02 44.32
CA SER A 164 -19.16 -6.30 44.25
C SER A 164 -19.09 -6.95 45.63
N GLU A 165 -19.52 -8.20 45.76
CA GLU A 165 -19.53 -8.97 47.03
C GLU A 165 -18.16 -9.63 47.34
N VAL A 166 -17.08 -9.20 46.70
CA VAL A 166 -15.73 -9.73 46.95
C VAL A 166 -15.22 -9.25 48.32
N GLU A 167 -14.86 -10.18 49.20
CA GLU A 167 -14.30 -9.88 50.53
C GLU A 167 -12.77 -10.03 50.60
N GLY A 168 -12.15 -10.68 49.61
CA GLY A 168 -10.72 -10.97 49.57
C GLY A 168 -10.38 -12.06 48.55
N SER A 169 -9.15 -12.55 48.59
CA SER A 169 -8.64 -13.58 47.69
C SER A 169 -7.70 -14.55 48.39
N ILE A 170 -7.79 -15.81 47.99
CA ILE A 170 -6.84 -16.86 48.34
C ILE A 170 -6.03 -17.34 47.11
N ASP A 171 -6.15 -16.64 45.98
CA ASP A 171 -5.44 -16.99 44.75
C ASP A 171 -3.90 -16.90 44.97
N PRO A 172 -3.10 -17.79 44.35
CA PRO A 172 -1.64 -17.71 44.42
C PRO A 172 -1.05 -16.35 44.02
N LEU A 173 -1.78 -15.53 43.27
CA LEU A 173 -1.45 -14.14 42.93
C LEU A 173 -1.01 -13.33 44.15
N ILE A 174 -1.68 -13.50 45.30
CA ILE A 174 -1.37 -12.73 46.53
C ILE A 174 0.06 -13.00 46.97
N ALA A 175 0.41 -14.28 47.18
CA ALA A 175 1.75 -14.68 47.59
C ALA A 175 2.82 -14.35 46.53
N GLN A 176 2.49 -14.48 45.25
CA GLN A 176 3.40 -14.13 44.14
C GLN A 176 3.69 -12.63 44.13
N THR A 177 2.67 -11.79 44.33
CA THR A 177 2.82 -10.33 44.33
C THR A 177 3.64 -9.86 45.52
N LEU A 178 3.41 -10.40 46.73
CA LEU A 178 4.18 -10.05 47.92
C LEU A 178 5.66 -10.43 47.81
N ALA A 179 5.96 -11.55 47.14
CA ALA A 179 7.32 -12.02 46.92
C ALA A 179 8.05 -11.26 45.80
N SER A 180 7.33 -10.64 44.87
CA SER A 180 7.90 -9.90 43.74
C SER A 180 8.39 -8.51 44.15
N GLU A 181 9.51 -8.06 43.59
CA GLU A 181 9.96 -6.67 43.74
C GLU A 181 9.34 -5.73 42.71
N THR A 182 8.82 -6.30 41.61
CA THR A 182 8.15 -5.60 40.51
C THR A 182 6.68 -6.02 40.43
N TYR A 183 5.95 -5.48 39.46
CA TYR A 183 4.60 -5.93 39.15
C TYR A 183 4.55 -7.44 38.83
N VAL A 184 3.38 -8.03 39.06
CA VAL A 184 2.99 -9.37 38.63
C VAL A 184 1.81 -9.22 37.66
N GLU A 185 1.94 -9.83 36.49
CA GLU A 185 0.89 -9.88 35.46
C GLU A 185 0.22 -11.25 35.50
N THR A 186 -1.12 -11.27 35.51
CA THR A 186 -1.90 -12.52 35.57
C THR A 186 -3.10 -12.47 34.64
N PHE A 187 -3.24 -13.49 33.79
CA PHE A 187 -4.42 -13.69 32.94
C PHE A 187 -5.05 -15.07 33.13
N ARG A 188 -5.98 -15.17 34.09
CA ARG A 188 -6.73 -16.40 34.39
C ARG A 188 -8.01 -16.08 35.18
N ALA A 189 -8.80 -17.10 35.49
CA ALA A 189 -9.86 -16.98 36.49
C ALA A 189 -9.22 -16.68 37.86
N VAL A 190 -9.70 -15.63 38.53
CA VAL A 190 -9.26 -15.22 39.87
C VAL A 190 -10.52 -14.91 40.69
N ASP A 191 -10.55 -15.32 41.96
CA ASP A 191 -11.67 -15.10 42.88
C ASP A 191 -11.97 -13.61 43.18
N LEU A 192 -11.00 -12.72 42.93
CA LEU A 192 -11.22 -11.26 42.90
C LEU A 192 -12.18 -10.80 41.79
N ARG A 193 -12.42 -11.61 40.77
CA ARG A 193 -13.29 -11.30 39.63
C ARG A 193 -14.21 -12.49 39.33
N PRO A 194 -15.11 -12.87 40.26
CA PRO A 194 -15.87 -14.13 40.18
C PRO A 194 -16.84 -14.19 38.98
N CYS A 195 -17.25 -13.03 38.46
CA CYS A 195 -18.12 -12.92 37.29
C CYS A 195 -17.37 -13.00 35.95
N LYS A 196 -16.04 -13.14 35.93
CA LYS A 196 -15.22 -13.21 34.71
C LYS A 196 -14.54 -14.58 34.60
N GLU A 197 -14.65 -15.21 33.43
CA GLU A 197 -13.96 -16.48 33.16
C GLU A 197 -12.43 -16.33 33.16
N LYS A 198 -11.92 -15.18 32.68
CA LYS A 198 -10.53 -14.78 32.78
C LYS A 198 -10.47 -13.28 33.07
N SER A 199 -9.51 -12.88 33.90
CA SER A 199 -9.23 -11.47 34.20
C SER A 199 -7.75 -11.19 33.98
N LEU A 200 -7.46 -10.06 33.33
CA LEU A 200 -6.10 -9.53 33.23
C LEU A 200 -5.86 -8.57 34.39
N ILE A 201 -5.02 -8.98 35.33
CA ILE A 201 -4.72 -8.25 36.56
C ILE A 201 -3.23 -7.93 36.60
N TYR A 202 -2.91 -6.65 36.78
CA TYR A 202 -1.59 -6.18 37.16
C TYR A 202 -1.61 -5.91 38.66
N SER A 203 -0.71 -6.56 39.41
CA SER A 203 -0.63 -6.40 40.85
C SER A 203 0.77 -6.02 41.31
N GLN A 204 0.87 -5.21 42.35
CA GLN A 204 2.15 -4.84 42.94
C GLN A 204 2.05 -4.68 44.45
N ARG A 205 3.10 -5.13 45.16
CA ARG A 205 3.21 -4.92 46.60
C ARG A 205 3.31 -3.42 46.90
N MET A 206 2.60 -2.98 47.92
CA MET A 206 2.65 -1.62 48.44
C MET A 206 3.59 -1.58 49.64
N LEU A 207 4.36 -0.49 49.74
CA LEU A 207 5.35 -0.29 50.81
C LEU A 207 4.93 0.87 51.71
N HIS A 208 5.18 0.73 53.01
CA HIS A 208 4.97 1.79 53.97
C HIS A 208 5.83 3.02 53.60
N PRO A 209 5.26 4.24 53.51
CA PRO A 209 5.99 5.41 53.04
C PRO A 209 7.23 5.76 53.87
N GLU A 210 7.18 5.50 55.18
CA GLU A 210 8.30 5.78 56.11
C GLU A 210 9.23 4.58 56.38
N THR A 211 8.70 3.39 56.67
CA THR A 211 9.51 2.23 57.08
C THR A 211 9.98 1.37 55.90
N GLY A 212 9.34 1.48 54.73
CA GLY A 212 9.60 0.63 53.57
C GLY A 212 9.14 -0.82 53.72
N GLU A 213 8.44 -1.16 54.81
CA GLU A 213 7.88 -2.50 55.00
C GLU A 213 6.71 -2.76 54.05
N VAL A 214 6.52 -4.02 53.65
CA VAL A 214 5.35 -4.42 52.85
C VAL A 214 4.09 -4.27 53.69
N ILE A 215 3.10 -3.55 53.17
CA ILE A 215 1.84 -3.23 53.88
C ILE A 215 0.61 -3.88 53.24
N GLY A 216 0.65 -4.17 51.94
CA GLY A 216 -0.48 -4.76 51.22
C GLY A 216 -0.21 -4.84 49.72
N ILE A 217 -1.28 -4.92 48.94
CA ILE A 217 -1.24 -5.14 47.49
C ILE A 217 -2.21 -4.18 46.79
N LEU A 218 -1.76 -3.58 45.70
CA LEU A 218 -2.62 -2.92 44.71
C LEU A 218 -2.88 -3.90 43.56
N CYS A 219 -4.14 -3.99 43.12
CA CYS A 219 -4.55 -4.72 41.91
C CYS A 219 -5.27 -3.77 40.94
N LEU A 220 -4.76 -3.68 39.71
CA LEU A 220 -5.40 -3.02 38.57
C LEU A 220 -5.99 -4.09 37.64
N CYS A 221 -7.30 -4.04 37.43
CA CYS A 221 -8.00 -4.95 36.54
C CYS A 221 -8.26 -4.27 35.19
N PHE A 222 -7.65 -4.80 34.14
CA PHE A 222 -7.79 -4.28 32.79
C PHE A 222 -9.10 -4.75 32.15
N ASP A 223 -9.82 -3.84 31.47
CA ASP A 223 -11.04 -4.16 30.73
C ASP A 223 -10.69 -4.81 29.37
N PHE A 224 -10.13 -6.02 29.46
CA PHE A 224 -9.61 -6.78 28.32
C PHE A 224 -10.66 -7.00 27.24
N GLU A 225 -11.91 -7.34 27.61
CA GLU A 225 -12.97 -7.62 26.64
C GLU A 225 -13.38 -6.38 25.86
N LYS A 226 -13.52 -5.23 26.52
CA LYS A 226 -13.85 -3.96 25.87
C LYS A 226 -12.72 -3.50 24.96
N GLU A 227 -11.48 -3.65 25.41
CA GLU A 227 -10.31 -3.30 24.60
C GLU A 227 -10.23 -4.14 23.32
N MET A 228 -10.33 -5.47 23.45
CA MET A 228 -10.28 -6.37 22.29
C MET A 228 -11.42 -6.09 21.31
N ARG A 229 -12.62 -5.76 21.81
CA ARG A 229 -13.74 -5.35 20.96
C ARG A 229 -13.40 -4.09 20.16
N GLY A 230 -12.83 -3.06 20.80
CA GLY A 230 -12.39 -1.85 20.11
C GLY A 230 -11.34 -2.13 19.02
N ILE A 231 -10.35 -2.96 19.32
CA ILE A 231 -9.31 -3.38 18.36
C ILE A 231 -9.93 -4.09 17.15
N PHE A 232 -10.87 -5.00 17.38
CA PHE A 232 -11.55 -5.73 16.31
C PHE A 232 -12.47 -4.81 15.50
N ASP A 233 -13.32 -4.00 16.14
CA ASP A 233 -14.28 -3.13 15.45
C ASP A 233 -13.58 -2.12 14.53
N SER A 234 -12.38 -1.65 14.88
CA SER A 234 -11.60 -0.72 14.06
C SER A 234 -11.07 -1.32 12.75
N HIS A 235 -10.80 -2.63 12.68
CA HIS A 235 -10.08 -3.25 11.54
C HIS A 235 -10.72 -4.54 11.02
N ARG A 236 -11.91 -4.89 11.51
CA ARG A 236 -12.68 -6.03 11.03
C ARG A 236 -12.96 -5.85 9.54
N ASP A 237 -12.95 -6.96 8.82
CA ASP A 237 -13.41 -6.97 7.43
C ASP A 237 -14.87 -6.46 7.38
N PRO A 238 -15.17 -5.36 6.67
CA PRO A 238 -16.54 -4.85 6.55
C PRO A 238 -17.50 -5.85 5.92
N GLU A 239 -17.00 -6.76 5.08
CA GLU A 239 -17.76 -7.87 4.49
C GLU A 239 -17.80 -9.11 5.41
N GLU A 240 -17.17 -9.04 6.58
CA GLU A 240 -17.08 -10.09 7.60
C GLU A 240 -16.57 -11.44 7.06
N ARG A 241 -15.75 -11.44 6.00
CA ARG A 241 -15.23 -12.67 5.37
C ARG A 241 -14.16 -13.37 6.19
N ALA A 242 -13.50 -12.65 7.10
CA ALA A 242 -12.44 -13.15 7.96
C ALA A 242 -12.74 -12.88 9.44
N ASN A 243 -12.23 -13.74 10.32
CA ASN A 243 -12.33 -13.57 11.77
C ASN A 243 -10.95 -13.30 12.37
N MET A 244 -10.87 -12.27 13.21
CA MET A 244 -9.67 -11.85 13.94
C MET A 244 -9.70 -12.44 15.35
N LEU A 245 -8.57 -12.99 15.79
CA LEU A 245 -8.43 -13.75 17.02
C LEU A 245 -7.18 -13.33 17.78
N LEU A 246 -7.26 -13.39 19.10
CA LEU A 246 -6.11 -13.44 19.99
C LEU A 246 -6.06 -14.83 20.62
N LEU A 247 -4.89 -15.46 20.64
CA LEU A 247 -4.66 -16.82 21.15
C LEU A 247 -3.68 -16.81 22.32
N ASP A 248 -3.77 -17.82 23.19
CA ASP A 248 -2.75 -18.11 24.23
C ASP A 248 -1.65 -19.07 23.73
N SER A 249 -0.74 -19.46 24.63
CA SER A 249 0.38 -20.37 24.37
C SER A 249 -0.07 -21.78 23.93
N GLU A 250 -1.28 -22.19 24.29
CA GLU A 250 -1.86 -23.49 23.91
C GLU A 250 -2.66 -23.40 22.60
N ASN A 251 -2.62 -22.26 21.91
CA ASN A 251 -3.40 -21.95 20.71
C ASN A 251 -4.91 -21.96 20.96
N ARG A 252 -5.34 -21.63 22.18
CA ARG A 252 -6.76 -21.45 22.50
C ARG A 252 -7.17 -20.01 22.23
N VAL A 253 -8.36 -19.84 21.68
CA VAL A 253 -8.96 -18.51 21.48
C VAL A 253 -9.22 -17.85 22.82
N ILE A 254 -8.60 -16.69 23.07
CA ILE A 254 -8.82 -15.87 24.27
C ILE A 254 -9.59 -14.59 23.96
N ALA A 255 -9.60 -14.13 22.71
CA ALA A 255 -10.53 -13.13 22.20
C ALA A 255 -10.86 -13.42 20.73
N SER A 256 -12.08 -13.09 20.30
CA SER A 256 -12.53 -13.25 18.91
C SER A 256 -13.44 -12.09 18.49
N ALA A 257 -13.28 -11.63 17.26
CA ALA A 257 -14.18 -10.65 16.64
C ALA A 257 -15.60 -11.19 16.45
N ASP A 258 -15.75 -12.51 16.28
CA ASP A 258 -17.04 -13.20 16.26
C ASP A 258 -16.96 -14.53 17.03
N THR A 259 -17.47 -14.51 18.26
CA THR A 259 -17.45 -15.65 19.18
C THR A 259 -18.45 -16.75 18.83
N LEU A 260 -19.47 -16.46 17.99
CA LEU A 260 -20.37 -17.49 17.46
C LEU A 260 -19.67 -18.32 16.39
N TRP A 261 -18.82 -17.67 15.59
CA TRP A 261 -18.02 -18.33 14.57
C TRP A 261 -16.79 -19.04 15.17
N MET A 262 -16.03 -18.36 16.03
CA MET A 262 -14.84 -18.90 16.71
C MET A 262 -14.97 -18.74 18.23
N PRO A 263 -15.52 -19.76 18.93
CA PRO A 263 -15.78 -19.67 20.36
C PRO A 263 -14.51 -19.50 21.20
N LEU A 264 -14.63 -18.77 22.30
CA LEU A 264 -13.58 -18.66 23.31
C LEU A 264 -13.23 -20.06 23.87
N GLY A 265 -11.95 -20.28 24.15
CA GLY A 265 -11.40 -21.55 24.65
C GLY A 265 -11.20 -22.64 23.60
N ALA A 266 -11.72 -22.47 22.38
CA ALA A 266 -11.51 -23.41 21.28
C ALA A 266 -10.03 -23.43 20.87
N VAL A 267 -9.49 -24.63 20.62
CA VAL A 267 -8.13 -24.78 20.07
C VAL A 267 -8.20 -24.70 18.55
N VAL A 268 -7.50 -23.74 17.96
CA VAL A 268 -7.50 -23.48 16.51
C VAL A 268 -6.16 -23.90 15.87
N PRO A 269 -6.15 -24.25 14.57
CA PRO A 269 -4.89 -24.43 13.85
C PRO A 269 -4.15 -23.09 13.70
N VAL A 270 -2.82 -23.14 13.70
CA VAL A 270 -1.93 -21.97 13.63
C VAL A 270 -0.96 -22.07 12.46
N ASN A 271 -0.67 -20.95 11.81
CA ASN A 271 0.22 -20.85 10.65
C ASN A 271 1.32 -19.82 10.84
N ARG A 272 2.28 -20.11 11.73
CA ARG A 272 3.42 -19.22 12.02
C ARG A 272 4.41 -19.10 10.87
N SER A 273 4.42 -20.06 9.95
CA SER A 273 5.35 -20.06 8.81
C SER A 273 4.83 -19.31 7.59
N GLY A 274 3.61 -18.75 7.65
CA GLY A 274 2.96 -18.14 6.50
C GLY A 274 2.76 -19.08 5.32
N SER A 275 2.59 -20.38 5.57
CA SER A 275 2.46 -21.36 4.48
C SER A 275 1.13 -21.23 3.76
N THR A 276 1.07 -21.62 2.49
CA THR A 276 -0.15 -21.64 1.68
C THR A 276 -1.06 -22.85 1.97
N ARG A 277 -0.80 -23.60 3.04
CA ARG A 277 -1.55 -24.81 3.37
C ARG A 277 -2.92 -24.46 3.95
N LEU A 278 -3.98 -25.01 3.34
CA LEU A 278 -5.33 -24.94 3.92
C LEU A 278 -5.41 -25.71 5.24
N MET A 279 -5.96 -25.04 6.26
CA MET A 279 -6.13 -25.59 7.61
C MET A 279 -7.59 -25.89 7.90
N MET A 280 -7.87 -26.99 8.58
CA MET A 280 -9.23 -27.41 8.90
C MET A 280 -9.63 -26.94 10.29
N PHE A 281 -10.80 -26.31 10.41
CA PHE A 281 -11.45 -26.02 11.69
C PHE A 281 -12.97 -26.06 11.52
N GLY A 282 -13.70 -26.66 12.48
CA GLY A 282 -15.17 -26.71 12.44
C GLY A 282 -15.75 -27.31 11.14
N GLY A 283 -15.03 -28.22 10.48
CA GLY A 283 -15.45 -28.82 9.21
C GLY A 283 -15.24 -27.96 7.95
N ARG A 284 -14.62 -26.78 8.06
CA ARG A 284 -14.30 -25.89 6.92
C ARG A 284 -12.79 -25.72 6.74
N LYS A 285 -12.38 -25.32 5.53
CA LYS A 285 -10.99 -25.02 5.17
C LYS A 285 -10.72 -23.53 5.25
N TYR A 286 -9.60 -23.16 5.85
CA TYR A 286 -9.19 -21.78 6.06
C TYR A 286 -7.79 -21.53 5.51
N LEU A 287 -7.57 -20.31 5.03
CA LEU A 287 -6.27 -19.66 5.05
C LEU A 287 -6.12 -19.00 6.43
N VAL A 288 -4.92 -19.14 7.01
CA VAL A 288 -4.62 -18.70 8.38
C VAL A 288 -3.29 -17.98 8.37
N GLN A 289 -3.16 -16.90 9.13
CA GLN A 289 -1.88 -16.29 9.49
C GLN A 289 -1.82 -16.10 11.00
N THR A 290 -0.65 -16.36 11.59
CA THR A 290 -0.45 -16.29 13.04
C THR A 290 0.87 -15.60 13.35
N PHE A 291 0.84 -14.57 14.19
CA PHE A 291 2.01 -13.80 14.59
C PHE A 291 2.13 -13.69 16.10
N VAL A 292 3.38 -13.54 16.55
CA VAL A 292 3.73 -13.11 17.91
C VAL A 292 4.20 -11.67 17.83
N ALA A 293 4.04 -10.90 18.91
CA ALA A 293 4.59 -9.55 18.96
C ALA A 293 6.12 -9.59 18.88
N GLU A 294 6.71 -8.59 18.21
CA GLU A 294 8.15 -8.32 18.27
C GLU A 294 8.57 -7.71 19.62
N GLY A 295 7.59 -7.27 20.41
CA GLY A 295 7.76 -6.58 21.69
C GLY A 295 7.76 -5.07 21.52
N TYR A 296 7.49 -4.35 22.60
CA TYR A 296 7.52 -2.89 22.66
C TYR A 296 8.32 -2.44 23.87
N GLN A 297 9.39 -1.67 23.63
CA GLN A 297 10.31 -1.18 24.68
C GLN A 297 10.81 -2.26 25.65
N GLY A 298 11.02 -3.49 25.15
CA GLY A 298 11.49 -4.64 25.91
C GLY A 298 10.39 -5.50 26.56
N TYR A 299 9.12 -5.10 26.46
CA TYR A 299 7.97 -5.88 26.90
C TYR A 299 7.38 -6.71 25.76
N MET A 300 7.24 -8.03 25.96
CA MET A 300 6.80 -8.98 24.93
C MET A 300 5.29 -9.27 24.96
N GLY A 301 4.54 -8.68 25.90
CA GLY A 301 3.19 -9.13 26.20
C GLY A 301 3.14 -10.35 27.11
N PRO A 302 1.93 -10.79 27.49
CA PRO A 302 1.75 -12.02 28.25
C PRO A 302 2.32 -13.23 27.49
N PRO A 303 2.97 -14.19 28.18
CA PRO A 303 3.71 -15.26 27.52
C PRO A 303 2.86 -16.08 26.53
N GLY A 304 3.36 -16.17 25.30
CA GLY A 304 2.78 -17.01 24.24
C GLY A 304 1.50 -16.48 23.62
N TRP A 305 1.13 -15.22 23.89
CA TRP A 305 0.04 -14.56 23.18
C TRP A 305 0.35 -14.39 21.70
N GLN A 306 -0.67 -14.59 20.87
CA GLN A 306 -0.54 -14.59 19.41
C GLN A 306 -1.75 -13.93 18.75
N GLY A 307 -1.51 -13.10 17.75
CA GLY A 307 -2.53 -12.56 16.86
C GLY A 307 -2.77 -13.53 15.71
N GLN A 308 -4.04 -13.77 15.36
CA GLN A 308 -4.39 -14.67 14.26
C GLN A 308 -5.59 -14.16 13.48
N VAL A 309 -5.55 -14.35 12.15
CA VAL A 309 -6.71 -14.13 11.29
C VAL A 309 -6.98 -15.40 10.49
N MET A 310 -8.27 -15.75 10.38
CA MET A 310 -8.74 -16.91 9.64
C MET A 310 -9.79 -16.49 8.62
N VAL A 311 -9.59 -16.85 7.35
CA VAL A 311 -10.55 -16.62 6.25
C VAL A 311 -10.92 -17.96 5.59
N PRO A 312 -12.22 -18.30 5.44
CA PRO A 312 -12.62 -19.49 4.71
C PRO A 312 -12.20 -19.39 3.25
N VAL A 313 -11.68 -20.48 2.71
CA VAL A 313 -11.21 -20.50 1.32
C VAL A 313 -12.34 -20.20 0.32
N GLU A 314 -13.59 -20.50 0.69
CA GLU A 314 -14.78 -20.29 -0.15
C GLU A 314 -15.10 -18.81 -0.43
N VAL A 315 -14.65 -17.91 0.46
CA VAL A 315 -14.88 -16.45 0.36
C VAL A 315 -13.57 -15.65 0.23
N ALA A 316 -12.43 -16.29 0.44
CA ALA A 316 -11.10 -15.66 0.42
C ALA A 316 -10.79 -14.93 -0.90
N PHE A 317 -11.30 -15.43 -2.02
CA PHE A 317 -11.01 -14.90 -3.36
C PHE A 317 -12.22 -14.21 -4.01
N MET A 318 -13.29 -13.95 -3.24
CA MET A 318 -14.40 -13.14 -3.75
C MET A 318 -13.93 -11.70 -3.96
N GLU A 319 -14.17 -11.17 -5.17
CA GLU A 319 -13.81 -9.80 -5.52
C GLU A 319 -14.84 -8.80 -4.97
N SER A 320 -14.35 -7.78 -4.25
CA SER A 320 -15.10 -6.54 -4.03
C SER A 320 -15.13 -5.77 -5.35
N GLY A 321 -16.29 -5.71 -6.01
CA GLY A 321 -16.46 -5.36 -7.43
C GLY A 321 -16.18 -3.91 -7.86
N SER A 322 -14.97 -3.40 -7.63
CA SER A 322 -14.50 -2.13 -8.20
C SER A 322 -13.26 -2.37 -9.06
N SER A 323 -13.36 -2.13 -10.36
CA SER A 323 -12.20 -2.12 -11.26
C SER A 323 -11.46 -0.80 -11.07
N THR A 324 -10.33 -0.82 -10.36
CA THR A 324 -9.51 0.36 -10.12
C THR A 324 -8.98 0.93 -11.43
N LEU A 325 -8.51 0.09 -12.36
CA LEU A 325 -7.92 0.53 -13.62
C LEU A 325 -8.91 1.29 -14.52
N THR A 326 -10.19 0.93 -14.53
CA THR A 326 -11.20 1.65 -15.33
C THR A 326 -11.59 3.01 -14.75
N SER A 327 -11.27 3.28 -13.49
CA SER A 327 -11.49 4.58 -12.84
C SER A 327 -10.33 5.56 -13.00
N LEU A 328 -9.16 5.08 -13.43
CA LEU A 328 -7.96 5.90 -13.62
C LEU A 328 -7.99 6.65 -14.95
N ASP A 329 -7.21 7.73 -15.03
CA ASP A 329 -6.90 8.36 -16.31
C ASP A 329 -6.24 7.31 -17.24
N PRO A 330 -6.70 7.18 -18.50
CA PRO A 330 -6.11 6.26 -19.47
C PRO A 330 -4.58 6.36 -19.60
N VAL A 331 -4.01 7.55 -19.44
CA VAL A 331 -2.56 7.78 -19.51
C VAL A 331 -1.85 7.12 -18.33
N ILE A 332 -2.38 7.25 -17.12
CA ILE A 332 -1.82 6.63 -15.90
C ILE A 332 -1.96 5.11 -16.00
N ALA A 333 -3.10 4.61 -16.48
CA ALA A 333 -3.34 3.18 -16.67
C ALA A 333 -2.34 2.56 -17.68
N ASP A 334 -2.12 3.19 -18.83
CA ASP A 334 -1.14 2.70 -19.83
C ASP A 334 0.30 2.79 -19.30
N GLY A 335 0.65 3.89 -18.62
CA GLY A 335 1.95 4.08 -18.01
C GLY A 335 2.28 3.03 -16.94
N LEU A 336 1.31 2.69 -16.09
CA LEU A 336 1.40 1.59 -15.12
C LEU A 336 1.57 0.23 -15.83
N LEU A 337 0.75 -0.06 -16.85
CA LEU A 337 0.85 -1.30 -17.63
C LEU A 337 2.19 -1.42 -18.39
N SER A 338 2.87 -0.31 -18.67
CA SER A 338 4.21 -0.32 -19.27
C SER A 338 5.26 -1.00 -18.38
N HIS A 339 5.03 -1.06 -17.07
CA HIS A 339 5.87 -1.77 -16.10
C HIS A 339 5.57 -3.27 -15.99
N ALA A 340 4.60 -3.80 -16.76
CA ALA A 340 4.24 -5.22 -16.76
C ALA A 340 5.42 -6.15 -17.09
N GLN A 341 6.43 -5.66 -17.82
CA GLN A 341 7.66 -6.41 -18.13
C GLN A 341 8.44 -6.82 -16.86
N THR A 342 8.44 -5.95 -15.86
CA THR A 342 9.14 -6.16 -14.58
C THR A 342 8.40 -7.19 -13.72
N PHE A 343 7.06 -7.24 -13.84
CA PHE A 343 6.20 -8.11 -13.04
C PHE A 343 6.14 -9.56 -13.54
N SER A 344 6.08 -9.79 -14.85
CA SER A 344 6.02 -11.15 -15.42
C SER A 344 6.82 -11.26 -16.73
N PRO A 345 8.13 -11.55 -16.64
CA PRO A 345 8.97 -11.81 -17.80
C PRO A 345 8.44 -12.89 -18.76
N PRO A 346 7.76 -13.97 -18.31
CA PRO A 346 7.15 -14.95 -19.21
C PRO A 346 6.03 -14.37 -20.09
N LEU A 347 5.14 -13.54 -19.53
CA LEU A 347 4.05 -12.91 -20.29
C LEU A 347 4.58 -12.00 -21.39
N TYR A 348 5.59 -11.18 -21.05
CA TYR A 348 6.18 -10.25 -22.01
C TYR A 348 6.87 -10.96 -23.18
N LYS A 349 7.57 -12.08 -22.93
CA LYS A 349 8.18 -12.90 -24.00
C LYS A 349 7.17 -13.42 -25.01
N ILE A 350 5.93 -13.66 -24.60
CA ILE A 350 4.88 -14.14 -25.51
C ILE A 350 4.26 -13.03 -26.33
N MET A 351 4.13 -11.81 -25.79
CA MET A 351 3.78 -10.66 -26.60
C MET A 351 4.77 -10.51 -27.77
N GLN A 352 6.07 -10.64 -27.49
CA GLN A 352 7.12 -10.64 -28.53
C GLN A 352 6.99 -11.84 -29.51
N ALA A 353 6.63 -13.02 -29.01
CA ALA A 353 6.42 -14.19 -29.85
C ALA A 353 5.20 -14.04 -30.77
N ALA A 354 4.13 -13.41 -30.29
CA ALA A 354 2.94 -13.09 -31.07
C ALA A 354 3.26 -12.07 -32.17
N GLU A 355 4.02 -11.02 -31.87
CA GLU A 355 4.54 -10.07 -32.87
C GLU A 355 5.38 -10.78 -33.95
N THR A 356 6.19 -11.77 -33.54
CA THR A 356 7.00 -12.57 -34.47
C THR A 356 6.11 -13.42 -35.39
N ILE A 357 5.04 -14.04 -34.87
CA ILE A 357 4.07 -14.74 -35.72
C ILE A 357 3.40 -13.77 -36.68
N GLN A 358 2.94 -12.62 -36.19
CA GLN A 358 2.23 -11.64 -37.00
C GLN A 358 3.10 -11.22 -38.20
N ARG A 359 4.40 -10.99 -37.97
CA ARG A 359 5.37 -10.74 -39.05
C ARG A 359 5.50 -11.90 -40.03
N VAL A 360 5.61 -13.15 -39.54
CA VAL A 360 5.73 -14.32 -40.42
C VAL A 360 4.47 -14.53 -41.27
N VAL A 361 3.29 -14.32 -40.69
CA VAL A 361 2.02 -14.37 -41.41
C VAL A 361 1.93 -13.25 -42.43
N TRP A 362 2.30 -12.03 -42.04
CA TRP A 362 2.31 -10.86 -42.92
C TRP A 362 3.25 -11.08 -44.11
N ASN A 363 4.47 -11.57 -43.89
CA ASN A 363 5.41 -11.95 -44.95
C ASN A 363 4.82 -13.03 -45.86
N GLY A 364 4.14 -14.03 -45.29
CA GLY A 364 3.43 -15.05 -46.05
C GLY A 364 2.31 -14.47 -46.93
N GLN A 365 1.54 -13.51 -46.40
CA GLN A 365 0.47 -12.83 -47.13
C GLN A 365 1.03 -11.97 -48.27
N VAL A 366 2.11 -11.22 -48.03
CA VAL A 366 2.81 -10.44 -49.07
C VAL A 366 3.38 -11.35 -50.15
N MET A 367 4.02 -12.48 -49.81
CA MET A 367 4.53 -13.45 -50.79
C MET A 367 3.43 -14.04 -51.68
N THR A 368 2.24 -14.29 -51.12
CA THR A 368 1.08 -14.76 -51.89
C THR A 368 0.44 -13.66 -52.74
N ALA A 369 0.75 -12.39 -52.48
CA ALA A 369 0.25 -11.27 -53.24
C ALA A 369 0.89 -11.27 -54.64
N GLY A 370 0.07 -11.35 -55.70
CA GLY A 370 0.52 -11.36 -57.10
C GLY A 370 0.71 -12.74 -57.76
N HIS A 371 0.61 -13.86 -57.03
CA HIS A 371 0.75 -15.22 -57.60
C HIS A 371 -0.62 -15.96 -57.70
N GLY A 372 -1.06 -16.27 -58.92
CA GLY A 372 -2.43 -16.74 -59.21
C GLY A 372 -2.83 -18.15 -58.75
N SER A 373 -4.12 -18.31 -58.40
CA SER A 373 -4.99 -19.50 -58.17
C SER A 373 -4.51 -20.75 -57.40
N ASN A 374 -3.21 -21.10 -57.38
CA ASN A 374 -2.69 -22.31 -56.72
C ASN A 374 -2.39 -22.13 -55.21
N LEU A 375 -2.56 -20.92 -54.66
CA LEU A 375 -2.21 -20.58 -53.27
C LEU A 375 -3.43 -20.27 -52.37
N LEU A 376 -4.66 -20.49 -52.86
CA LEU A 376 -5.91 -20.23 -52.10
C LEU A 376 -5.98 -20.98 -50.76
N GLN A 377 -5.47 -22.22 -50.71
CA GLN A 377 -5.42 -23.01 -49.47
C GLN A 377 -4.44 -22.45 -48.44
N LEU A 378 -3.30 -21.90 -48.89
CA LEU A 378 -2.32 -21.25 -48.02
C LEU A 378 -2.87 -19.92 -47.49
N LYS A 379 -3.56 -19.14 -48.34
CA LYS A 379 -4.20 -17.88 -47.94
C LYS A 379 -5.19 -18.08 -46.78
N SER A 380 -6.06 -19.10 -46.87
CA SER A 380 -7.01 -19.43 -45.80
C SER A 380 -6.31 -19.86 -44.49
N VAL A 381 -5.20 -20.61 -44.57
CA VAL A 381 -4.42 -20.97 -43.38
C VAL A 381 -3.77 -19.73 -42.74
N LEU A 382 -3.21 -18.82 -43.55
CA LEU A 382 -2.60 -17.57 -43.07
C LEU A 382 -3.63 -16.64 -42.41
N GLU A 383 -4.83 -16.52 -42.98
CA GLU A 383 -5.95 -15.78 -42.38
C GLU A 383 -6.34 -16.35 -41.01
N GLN A 384 -6.47 -17.68 -40.89
CA GLN A 384 -6.78 -18.33 -39.61
C GLN A 384 -5.67 -18.17 -38.57
N ILE A 385 -4.39 -18.18 -38.98
CA ILE A 385 -3.26 -17.88 -38.09
C ILE A 385 -3.32 -16.43 -37.62
N SER A 386 -3.63 -15.48 -38.52
CA SER A 386 -3.77 -14.06 -38.18
C SER A 386 -4.92 -13.83 -37.19
N GLU A 387 -6.10 -14.38 -37.45
CA GLU A 387 -7.27 -14.27 -36.59
C GLU A 387 -7.00 -14.85 -35.19
N THR A 388 -6.41 -16.05 -35.15
CA THR A 388 -6.06 -16.71 -33.88
C THR A 388 -4.96 -15.95 -33.13
N GLY A 389 -3.98 -15.39 -33.84
CA GLY A 389 -2.94 -14.54 -33.27
C GLY A 389 -3.49 -13.26 -32.63
N ASN A 390 -4.43 -12.58 -33.31
CA ASN A 390 -5.09 -11.39 -32.78
C ASN A 390 -5.91 -11.71 -31.52
N ARG A 391 -6.71 -12.78 -31.55
CA ARG A 391 -7.49 -13.24 -30.40
C ARG A 391 -6.60 -13.67 -29.22
N SER A 392 -5.47 -14.30 -29.51
CA SER A 392 -4.43 -14.59 -28.52
C SER A 392 -3.93 -13.31 -27.86
N ASN A 393 -3.56 -12.29 -28.65
CA ASN A 393 -3.04 -11.03 -28.12
C ASN A 393 -4.06 -10.30 -27.22
N GLU A 394 -5.32 -10.23 -27.65
CA GLU A 394 -6.40 -9.63 -26.85
C GLU A 394 -6.58 -10.33 -25.50
N LEU A 395 -6.60 -11.66 -25.48
CA LEU A 395 -6.71 -12.45 -24.25
C LEU A 395 -5.50 -12.26 -23.32
N PHE A 396 -4.29 -12.08 -23.86
CA PHE A 396 -3.11 -11.78 -23.04
C PHE A 396 -3.15 -10.37 -22.46
N SER A 397 -3.51 -9.37 -23.26
CA SER A 397 -3.68 -7.99 -22.76
C SER A 397 -4.71 -7.96 -21.63
N GLN A 398 -5.86 -8.62 -21.79
CA GLN A 398 -6.88 -8.71 -20.75
C GLN A 398 -6.37 -9.44 -19.49
N SER A 399 -5.60 -10.52 -19.66
CA SER A 399 -5.02 -11.26 -18.53
C SER A 399 -3.99 -10.43 -17.77
N ILE A 400 -3.19 -9.62 -18.47
CA ILE A 400 -2.23 -8.67 -17.86
C ILE A 400 -2.99 -7.59 -17.09
N SER A 401 -4.02 -6.99 -17.69
CA SER A 401 -4.84 -5.99 -17.01
C SER A 401 -5.47 -6.56 -15.73
N ASN A 402 -6.06 -7.76 -15.76
CA ASN A 402 -6.65 -8.40 -14.58
C ASN A 402 -5.61 -8.72 -13.48
N LEU A 403 -4.41 -9.17 -13.87
CA LEU A 403 -3.31 -9.38 -12.94
C LEU A 403 -2.92 -8.06 -12.28
N TYR A 404 -2.80 -7.01 -13.07
CA TYR A 404 -2.41 -5.68 -12.60
C TYR A 404 -3.48 -5.06 -11.68
N GLU A 405 -4.77 -5.22 -12.00
CA GLU A 405 -5.88 -4.83 -11.13
C GLU A 405 -5.80 -5.53 -9.76
N THR A 406 -5.46 -6.82 -9.76
CA THR A 406 -5.33 -7.60 -8.52
C THR A 406 -4.20 -7.06 -7.64
N VAL A 407 -3.03 -6.76 -8.24
CA VAL A 407 -1.87 -6.22 -7.53
C VAL A 407 -2.15 -4.80 -7.02
N LEU A 408 -2.68 -3.91 -7.89
CA LEU A 408 -3.03 -2.54 -7.50
C LEU A 408 -4.07 -2.53 -6.38
N GLY A 409 -5.13 -3.33 -6.51
CA GLY A 409 -6.16 -3.44 -5.47
C GLY A 409 -5.58 -3.93 -4.14
N SER A 410 -4.63 -4.86 -4.19
CA SER A 410 -3.91 -5.34 -2.99
C SER A 410 -3.07 -4.24 -2.35
N SER A 411 -2.28 -3.52 -3.14
CA SER A 411 -1.45 -2.42 -2.66
C SER A 411 -2.28 -1.28 -2.07
N LEU A 412 -3.36 -0.86 -2.73
CA LEU A 412 -4.28 0.18 -2.23
C LEU A 412 -4.89 -0.19 -0.88
N ARG A 413 -5.40 -1.42 -0.74
CA ARG A 413 -5.88 -1.92 0.55
C ARG A 413 -4.78 -1.97 1.60
N GLY A 414 -3.56 -2.34 1.19
CA GLY A 414 -2.38 -2.38 2.05
C GLY A 414 -2.00 -1.00 2.59
N THR A 415 -1.89 0.02 1.73
CA THR A 415 -1.54 1.39 2.13
C THR A 415 -2.65 2.04 2.95
N GLU A 416 -3.92 1.81 2.60
CA GLU A 416 -5.06 2.25 3.42
C GLU A 416 -4.99 1.65 4.82
N PHE A 417 -4.81 0.33 4.92
CA PHE A 417 -4.69 -0.37 6.19
C PHE A 417 -3.51 0.15 7.03
N MET A 418 -2.33 0.32 6.41
CA MET A 418 -1.16 0.86 7.10
C MET A 418 -1.43 2.28 7.63
N SER A 419 -2.04 3.15 6.84
CA SER A 419 -2.40 4.50 7.30
C SER A 419 -3.37 4.49 8.48
N HIS A 420 -4.34 3.55 8.49
CA HIS A 420 -5.30 3.41 9.56
C HIS A 420 -4.65 2.87 10.86
N LEU A 421 -3.75 1.88 10.74
CA LEU A 421 -2.92 1.41 11.86
C LEU A 421 -2.09 2.55 12.47
N LEU A 422 -1.47 3.39 11.63
CA LEU A 422 -0.61 4.47 12.09
C LEU A 422 -1.35 5.52 12.92
N VAL A 423 -2.55 5.95 12.50
CA VAL A 423 -3.34 6.90 13.32
C VAL A 423 -3.86 6.26 14.61
N ASP A 424 -4.17 4.95 14.59
CA ASP A 424 -4.64 4.23 15.77
C ASP A 424 -3.53 4.05 16.81
N LEU A 425 -2.28 3.80 16.38
CA LEU A 425 -1.10 3.83 17.25
C LEU A 425 -0.85 5.24 17.82
N LEU A 426 -0.98 6.26 16.97
CA LEU A 426 -0.78 7.66 17.34
C LEU A 426 -1.77 8.11 18.41
N ASP A 427 -3.08 7.96 18.18
CA ASP A 427 -4.10 8.46 19.08
C ASP A 427 -4.06 7.74 20.45
N ARG A 428 -3.75 6.43 20.48
CA ARG A 428 -3.55 5.71 21.74
C ARG A 428 -2.36 6.22 22.54
N ASN A 429 -1.24 6.49 21.87
CA ASN A 429 -0.05 6.99 22.54
C ASN A 429 -0.29 8.39 23.13
N LEU A 430 -0.92 9.28 22.36
CA LEU A 430 -1.23 10.65 22.78
C LEU A 430 -2.31 10.71 23.87
N TYR A 431 -3.29 9.78 23.86
CA TYR A 431 -4.27 9.62 24.92
C TYR A 431 -3.61 9.47 26.30
N GLU A 432 -2.59 8.61 26.41
CA GLU A 432 -1.91 8.38 27.70
C GLU A 432 -1.22 9.66 28.22
N ARG A 433 -0.68 10.50 27.33
CA ARG A 433 -0.04 11.77 27.72
C ARG A 433 -1.05 12.76 28.32
N SER A 434 -2.28 12.77 27.78
CA SER A 434 -3.38 13.56 28.35
C SER A 434 -3.82 13.06 29.73
N ASN A 435 -3.70 11.76 29.99
CA ASN A 435 -4.06 11.18 31.29
C ASN A 435 -2.98 11.47 32.34
N ASP A 436 -1.71 11.30 31.95
CA ASP A 436 -0.55 11.49 32.80
C ASP A 436 -0.46 12.92 33.35
N CYS A 437 -0.61 13.93 32.49
CA CYS A 437 -0.54 15.33 32.95
C CYS A 437 -1.63 15.62 34.00
N ARG A 438 -2.86 15.15 33.76
CA ARG A 438 -4.01 15.32 34.65
C ARG A 438 -3.84 14.58 35.96
N TRP A 439 -3.32 13.36 35.93
CA TRP A 439 -3.11 12.56 37.13
C TRP A 439 -1.98 13.14 37.98
N TRP A 440 -0.83 13.48 37.37
CA TRP A 440 0.30 14.00 38.11
C TRP A 440 0.05 15.40 38.69
N ALA A 441 -0.82 16.20 38.09
CA ALA A 441 -1.30 17.46 38.67
C ALA A 441 -2.01 17.27 40.04
N LEU A 442 -2.53 16.07 40.32
CA LEU A 442 -3.19 15.74 41.58
C LEU A 442 -2.23 15.26 42.69
N THR A 443 -0.93 15.19 42.41
CA THR A 443 0.09 14.75 43.37
C THR A 443 0.04 15.64 44.64
N PRO A 444 -0.22 15.07 45.84
CA PRO A 444 -0.40 15.86 47.07
C PRO A 444 0.80 16.77 47.39
N ALA A 445 2.02 16.28 47.20
CA ALA A 445 3.24 17.05 47.43
C ALA A 445 3.34 18.30 46.53
N LEU A 446 2.90 18.21 45.27
CA LEU A 446 2.89 19.36 44.35
C LEU A 446 1.84 20.37 44.80
N ARG A 447 0.61 19.92 45.05
CA ARG A 447 -0.51 20.79 45.48
C ARG A 447 -0.19 21.56 46.76
N ASN A 448 0.34 20.86 47.77
CA ASN A 448 0.71 21.48 49.05
C ASN A 448 1.84 22.50 48.89
N ALA A 449 2.84 22.19 48.06
CA ALA A 449 3.97 23.08 47.87
C ALA A 449 3.58 24.36 47.12
N LEU A 450 2.73 24.27 46.09
CA LEU A 450 2.27 25.44 45.34
C LEU A 450 1.18 26.23 46.08
N ALA A 451 0.43 25.60 46.98
CA ALA A 451 -0.50 26.30 47.86
C ALA A 451 0.19 27.15 48.94
N THR A 452 1.44 26.82 49.28
CA THR A 452 2.22 27.57 50.27
C THR A 452 2.70 28.91 49.69
N PRO A 453 2.53 30.05 50.38
CA PRO A 453 2.88 31.37 49.82
C PRO A 453 4.36 31.57 49.45
N VAL A 454 5.27 30.87 50.14
CA VAL A 454 6.72 30.92 49.88
C VAL A 454 7.26 29.50 49.86
N GLN A 455 7.74 29.07 48.70
CA GLN A 455 8.37 27.76 48.53
C GLN A 455 9.80 27.80 49.09
N THR A 456 10.14 26.83 49.93
CA THR A 456 11.52 26.66 50.43
C THR A 456 12.34 25.81 49.46
N ASP A 457 13.66 25.96 49.49
CA ASP A 457 14.57 25.14 48.66
C ASP A 457 14.38 23.63 48.90
N ALA A 458 14.07 23.23 50.14
CA ALA A 458 13.80 21.85 50.49
C ALA A 458 12.53 21.32 49.80
N MET A 459 11.47 22.14 49.72
CA MET A 459 10.24 21.79 49.03
C MET A 459 10.47 21.66 47.52
N LEU A 460 11.18 22.61 46.92
CA LEU A 460 11.51 22.57 45.48
C LEU A 460 12.36 21.34 45.14
N LYS A 461 13.35 21.02 45.98
CA LYS A 461 14.17 19.81 45.82
C LYS A 461 13.34 18.53 45.92
N ASN A 462 12.35 18.48 46.82
CA ASN A 462 11.44 17.35 46.92
C ASN A 462 10.57 17.20 45.66
N ILE A 463 9.99 18.30 45.16
CA ILE A 463 9.23 18.31 43.91
C ILE A 463 10.10 17.78 42.77
N THR A 464 11.30 18.33 42.57
CA THR A 464 12.22 17.89 41.52
C THR A 464 12.55 16.39 41.64
N GLY A 465 12.72 15.87 42.86
CA GLY A 465 12.94 14.45 43.10
C GLY A 465 11.75 13.57 42.66
N ILE A 466 10.52 14.00 42.96
CA ILE A 466 9.30 13.32 42.51
C ILE A 466 9.22 13.31 40.98
N LEU A 467 9.42 14.47 40.34
CA LEU A 467 9.37 14.56 38.87
C LEU A 467 10.45 13.69 38.22
N ALA A 468 11.67 13.66 38.78
CA ALA A 468 12.76 12.83 38.28
C ALA A 468 12.48 11.34 38.41
N TYR A 469 11.84 10.92 39.51
CA TYR A 469 11.40 9.54 39.68
C TYR A 469 10.33 9.17 38.64
N ILE A 470 9.29 10.00 38.48
CA ILE A 470 8.26 9.80 37.46
C ILE A 470 8.90 9.68 36.07
N ASN A 471 9.75 10.64 35.69
CA ASN A 471 10.39 10.66 34.38
C ASN A 471 11.33 9.45 34.13
N SER A 472 11.79 8.77 35.18
CA SER A 472 12.63 7.57 35.04
C SER A 472 11.84 6.29 34.74
N LEU A 473 10.52 6.30 35.00
CA LEU A 473 9.63 5.18 34.75
C LEU A 473 9.09 5.18 33.30
N TYR A 474 9.18 6.31 32.61
CA TYR A 474 8.65 6.51 31.26
C TYR A 474 9.77 6.95 30.32
N THR A 475 9.88 6.30 29.18
CA THR A 475 10.88 6.63 28.14
C THR A 475 10.40 7.70 27.17
N VAL A 476 9.09 7.97 27.14
CA VAL A 476 8.40 8.83 26.17
C VAL A 476 8.43 10.32 26.52
N TYR A 477 9.04 10.69 27.64
CA TYR A 477 9.12 12.07 28.12
C TYR A 477 10.57 12.53 28.23
N THR A 478 10.87 13.68 27.63
CA THR A 478 12.19 14.30 27.76
C THR A 478 12.30 15.20 28.97
N ARG A 479 11.17 15.80 29.38
CA ARG A 479 11.12 16.73 30.51
C ARG A 479 9.74 16.78 31.15
N ILE A 480 9.71 16.82 32.49
CA ILE A 480 8.53 17.17 33.27
C ILE A 480 8.86 18.39 34.12
N PHE A 481 7.98 19.39 34.15
CA PHE A 481 8.19 20.61 34.89
C PHE A 481 6.92 21.15 35.54
N VAL A 482 7.11 21.95 36.60
CA VAL A 482 6.04 22.56 37.38
C VAL A 482 6.28 24.06 37.46
N TYR A 483 5.22 24.84 37.31
CA TYR A 483 5.26 26.30 37.32
C TYR A 483 4.18 26.89 38.24
N ASP A 484 4.48 28.07 38.77
CA ASP A 484 3.57 28.81 39.65
C ASP A 484 2.43 29.52 38.90
N LYS A 485 1.53 30.22 39.63
CA LYS A 485 0.42 30.98 39.02
C LYS A 485 0.84 32.08 38.04
N SER A 486 2.09 32.53 38.10
CA SER A 486 2.64 33.53 37.17
C SER A 486 3.24 32.90 35.91
N GLY A 487 3.25 31.56 35.83
CA GLY A 487 3.83 30.80 34.74
C GLY A 487 5.33 30.56 34.88
N ARG A 488 5.94 30.94 36.01
CA ARG A 488 7.38 30.75 36.23
C ARG A 488 7.67 29.31 36.60
N ILE A 489 8.59 28.66 35.88
CA ILE A 489 9.02 27.28 36.14
C ILE A 489 9.85 27.26 37.43
N ILE A 490 9.38 26.50 38.42
CA ILE A 490 10.00 26.40 39.76
C ILE A 490 10.69 25.06 40.00
N ALA A 491 10.31 24.02 39.25
CA ALA A 491 10.94 22.70 39.28
C ALA A 491 10.87 22.07 37.89
N SER A 492 11.91 21.34 37.50
CA SER A 492 12.00 20.63 36.22
C SER A 492 12.91 19.42 36.38
N THR A 493 12.63 18.35 35.65
CA THR A 493 13.64 17.32 35.38
C THR A 493 14.68 17.85 34.41
N ASN A 494 15.83 17.18 34.36
CA ASN A 494 16.83 17.46 33.34
C ASN A 494 16.35 16.97 31.98
N LEU A 495 16.79 17.62 30.91
CA LEU A 495 16.53 17.14 29.55
C LEU A 495 17.24 15.80 29.32
N ALA A 496 16.51 14.80 28.83
CA ALA A 496 17.05 13.45 28.62
C ALA A 496 18.05 13.32 27.44
N HIS A 497 18.24 14.36 26.61
CA HIS A 497 19.12 14.33 25.43
C HIS A 497 20.58 14.72 25.71
N LYS A 498 21.49 14.35 24.78
CA LYS A 498 22.95 14.55 24.84
C LYS A 498 23.42 16.03 24.74
N GLY A 499 22.51 17.01 24.75
CA GLY A 499 22.82 18.44 24.69
C GLY A 499 23.18 19.05 26.06
N GLU A 500 23.69 20.28 26.07
CA GLU A 500 23.78 21.07 27.30
C GLU A 500 22.35 21.46 27.74
N ASP A 501 21.88 20.93 28.87
CA ASP A 501 20.57 21.28 29.42
C ASP A 501 20.53 22.77 29.79
N GLY A 502 19.86 23.58 28.97
CA GLY A 502 19.56 24.96 29.29
C GLY A 502 18.71 25.03 30.56
N ALA A 503 19.04 25.90 31.50
CA ALA A 503 18.31 26.01 32.77
C ALA A 503 16.85 26.44 32.53
N ALA A 504 15.93 25.47 32.47
CA ALA A 504 14.49 25.73 32.37
C ALA A 504 13.93 26.35 33.66
N ILE A 505 14.53 26.02 34.82
CA ILE A 505 14.11 26.60 36.10
C ILE A 505 14.38 28.10 36.07
N GLY A 506 13.34 28.87 36.41
CA GLY A 506 13.38 30.32 36.44
C GLY A 506 12.92 31.00 35.15
N THR A 507 12.77 30.27 34.04
CA THR A 507 12.07 30.77 32.84
C THR A 507 10.55 30.74 33.06
N ALA A 508 9.79 31.28 32.12
CA ALA A 508 8.33 31.27 32.16
C ALA A 508 7.76 30.60 30.92
N ILE A 509 6.62 29.91 31.10
CA ILE A 509 5.81 29.44 29.97
C ILE A 509 5.19 30.63 29.23
N ASP A 510 4.75 30.41 28.00
CA ASP A 510 4.12 31.47 27.24
C ASP A 510 2.77 31.89 27.85
N HIS A 511 2.41 33.15 27.63
CA HIS A 511 1.22 33.75 28.22
C HIS A 511 -0.08 33.09 27.74
N GLY A 512 -0.14 32.62 26.49
CA GLY A 512 -1.33 31.98 25.92
C GLY A 512 -1.62 30.65 26.62
N THR A 513 -0.59 29.82 26.77
CA THR A 513 -0.64 28.56 27.52
C THR A 513 -1.01 28.79 28.97
N LEU A 514 -0.40 29.77 29.65
CA LEU A 514 -0.76 30.08 31.04
C LEU A 514 -2.24 30.45 31.16
N GLN A 515 -2.74 31.32 30.27
CA GLN A 515 -4.15 31.72 30.29
C GLN A 515 -5.09 30.53 30.03
N ALA A 516 -4.74 29.64 29.11
CA ALA A 516 -5.52 28.43 28.83
C ALA A 516 -5.52 27.45 30.02
N VAL A 517 -4.40 27.28 30.70
CA VAL A 517 -4.31 26.41 31.88
C VAL A 517 -5.10 26.99 33.06
N LEU A 518 -5.02 28.31 33.27
CA LEU A 518 -5.77 29.01 34.32
C LEU A 518 -7.29 29.07 34.04
N SER A 519 -7.75 28.76 32.83
CA SER A 519 -9.17 28.71 32.48
C SER A 519 -9.78 27.31 32.53
N LEU A 520 -8.97 26.27 32.77
CA LEU A 520 -9.45 24.89 32.95
C LEU A 520 -10.46 24.82 34.10
N ALA A 521 -11.62 24.22 33.86
CA ALA A 521 -12.74 24.24 34.80
C ALA A 521 -12.62 23.14 35.86
N THR A 522 -12.18 21.96 35.47
CA THR A 522 -12.12 20.76 36.29
C THR A 522 -10.72 20.14 36.32
N GLU A 523 -10.54 19.07 37.09
CA GLU A 523 -9.31 18.24 37.07
C GLU A 523 -9.27 17.24 35.90
N GLN A 524 -10.36 17.13 35.14
CA GLN A 524 -10.44 16.30 33.93
C GLN A 524 -10.02 17.08 32.68
N ASP A 525 -9.96 18.41 32.77
CA ASP A 525 -9.57 19.26 31.64
C ASP A 525 -8.04 19.38 31.58
N TYR A 526 -7.53 19.55 30.37
CA TYR A 526 -6.11 19.73 30.08
C TYR A 526 -5.94 20.65 28.87
N TYR A 527 -4.71 21.11 28.64
CA TYR A 527 -4.35 21.92 27.48
C TYR A 527 -3.12 21.33 26.80
N VAL A 528 -3.10 21.35 25.47
CA VAL A 528 -1.94 20.89 24.67
C VAL A 528 -1.45 22.06 23.83
N THR A 529 -0.15 22.32 23.85
CA THR A 529 0.44 23.32 22.96
C THR A 529 0.36 22.88 21.50
N PRO A 530 0.29 23.81 20.53
CA PRO A 530 0.46 23.47 19.12
C PRO A 530 1.81 22.77 18.86
N PHE A 531 1.87 21.90 17.85
CA PHE A 531 3.09 21.20 17.45
C PHE A 531 4.11 22.18 16.85
N THR A 532 4.95 22.77 17.70
CA THR A 532 5.85 23.87 17.32
C THR A 532 7.18 23.76 18.06
N ALA A 533 8.22 24.35 17.48
CA ALA A 533 9.57 24.36 18.06
C ALA A 533 9.58 25.06 19.43
N THR A 534 10.20 24.43 20.43
CA THR A 534 10.25 24.96 21.80
C THR A 534 11.63 24.80 22.46
N PRO A 535 12.14 25.80 23.20
CA PRO A 535 13.38 25.67 23.96
C PRO A 535 13.34 24.57 25.04
N LEU A 536 12.14 24.14 25.44
CA LEU A 536 11.95 23.05 26.41
C LEU A 536 12.28 21.67 25.83
N TYR A 537 12.47 21.58 24.50
CA TYR A 537 12.77 20.38 23.72
C TYR A 537 13.78 20.72 22.59
N ASP A 538 14.93 21.31 22.95
CA ASP A 538 16.04 21.61 22.03
C ASP A 538 15.68 22.43 20.77
N ASN A 539 14.63 23.26 20.84
CA ASN A 539 14.04 23.98 19.70
C ASN A 539 13.55 23.07 18.57
N LEU A 540 13.24 21.81 18.87
CA LEU A 540 12.54 20.90 17.98
C LEU A 540 11.03 20.98 18.21
N PRO A 541 10.20 20.68 17.19
CA PRO A 541 8.75 20.60 17.35
C PRO A 541 8.31 19.46 18.26
N THR A 542 7.41 19.75 19.19
CA THR A 542 6.75 18.73 20.02
C THR A 542 5.42 19.22 20.59
N TYR A 543 4.68 18.30 21.22
CA TYR A 543 3.53 18.59 22.07
C TYR A 543 3.96 18.71 23.53
N ILE A 544 3.47 19.75 24.22
CA ILE A 544 3.55 19.87 25.67
C ILE A 544 2.13 19.79 26.23
N TYR A 545 1.90 18.78 27.08
CA TYR A 545 0.61 18.59 27.74
C TYR A 545 0.64 19.28 29.10
N HIS A 546 -0.42 20.02 29.40
CA HIS A 546 -0.55 20.83 30.58
C HIS A 546 -1.83 20.50 31.35
N ALA A 547 -1.71 20.49 32.67
CA ALA A 547 -2.83 20.40 33.58
C ALA A 547 -2.68 21.41 34.73
N ALA A 548 -3.82 21.89 35.23
CA ALA A 548 -3.85 22.82 36.35
C ALA A 548 -3.61 22.10 37.68
N ILE A 549 -2.63 22.56 38.45
CA ILE A 549 -2.45 22.12 39.84
C ILE A 549 -3.41 22.94 40.71
N ARG A 550 -4.32 22.27 41.40
CA ARG A 550 -5.38 22.89 42.20
C ARG A 550 -5.07 22.83 43.70
N HIS A 551 -5.53 23.83 44.45
CA HIS A 551 -5.33 23.91 45.90
C HIS A 551 -5.85 22.62 46.58
N PRO A 552 -5.15 22.06 47.59
CA PRO A 552 -5.57 20.84 48.29
C PRO A 552 -7.01 20.94 48.81
N ASP A 553 -7.31 22.00 49.56
CA ASP A 553 -8.62 22.19 50.21
C ASP A 553 -9.69 22.91 49.36
N ASN A 554 -9.31 23.45 48.19
CA ASN A 554 -10.22 24.22 47.35
C ASN A 554 -9.99 23.89 45.87
N PRO A 555 -10.64 22.83 45.34
CA PRO A 555 -10.37 22.35 43.98
C PRO A 555 -10.70 23.38 42.89
N ASN A 556 -11.54 24.38 43.18
CA ASN A 556 -11.83 25.46 42.23
C ASN A 556 -10.70 26.50 42.14
N THR A 557 -9.71 26.46 43.03
CA THR A 557 -8.59 27.39 43.04
C THR A 557 -7.36 26.74 42.41
N ILE A 558 -6.93 27.25 41.26
CA ILE A 558 -5.68 26.85 40.62
C ILE A 558 -4.51 27.52 41.37
N VAL A 559 -3.46 26.75 41.70
CA VAL A 559 -2.21 27.15 42.41
C VAL A 559 -0.97 27.16 41.51
N GLY A 560 -1.07 26.62 40.30
CA GLY A 560 -0.03 26.61 39.28
C GLY A 560 -0.38 25.57 38.21
N GLY A 561 0.63 25.04 37.53
CA GLY A 561 0.43 23.99 36.54
C GLY A 561 1.63 23.07 36.41
N ILE A 562 1.37 21.93 35.77
CA ILE A 562 2.39 20.97 35.33
C ILE A 562 2.48 21.02 33.81
N GLY A 563 3.67 20.79 33.27
CA GLY A 563 3.92 20.59 31.85
C GLY A 563 4.74 19.31 31.66
N ILE A 564 4.31 18.46 30.73
CA ILE A 564 5.04 17.26 30.33
C ILE A 564 5.41 17.40 28.86
N VAL A 565 6.70 17.25 28.55
CA VAL A 565 7.27 17.43 27.22
C VAL A 565 7.40 16.05 26.58
N PHE A 566 6.58 15.81 25.57
CA PHE A 566 6.57 14.55 24.83
C PHE A 566 7.82 14.41 23.95
N ASP A 567 8.43 13.22 23.89
CA ASP A 567 9.57 12.95 23.02
C ASP A 567 9.10 12.59 21.59
N ALA A 568 8.53 13.59 20.90
CA ALA A 568 7.79 13.37 19.66
C ALA A 568 8.64 12.75 18.53
N ALA A 569 9.89 13.15 18.38
CA ALA A 569 10.72 12.71 17.25
C ALA A 569 10.97 11.18 17.24
N PRO A 570 11.54 10.56 18.30
CA PRO A 570 11.74 9.12 18.32
C PRO A 570 10.43 8.34 18.40
N GLU A 571 9.43 8.82 19.14
CA GLU A 571 8.16 8.10 19.30
C GLU A 571 7.37 8.05 17.98
N PHE A 572 7.22 9.17 17.27
CA PHE A 572 6.55 9.16 15.97
C PHE A 572 7.35 8.39 14.92
N SER A 573 8.68 8.49 14.93
CA SER A 573 9.52 7.69 14.04
C SER A 573 9.33 6.18 14.28
N ALA A 574 9.30 5.74 15.54
CA ALA A 574 9.07 4.34 15.89
C ALA A 574 7.67 3.86 15.51
N MET A 575 6.64 4.72 15.60
CA MET A 575 5.30 4.41 15.12
C MET A 575 5.27 4.23 13.60
N LEU A 576 5.84 5.17 12.84
CA LEU A 576 5.86 5.11 11.39
C LEU A 576 6.61 3.86 10.88
N HIS A 577 7.84 3.64 11.34
CA HIS A 577 8.63 2.46 10.92
C HIS A 577 8.00 1.15 11.39
N GLY A 578 7.42 1.13 12.61
CA GLY A 578 6.71 -0.03 13.12
C GLY A 578 5.44 -0.34 12.33
N GLY A 579 4.70 0.66 11.85
CA GLY A 579 3.51 0.44 11.00
C GLY A 579 3.84 -0.05 9.59
N LEU A 580 5.01 0.31 9.05
CA LEU A 580 5.48 -0.13 7.74
C LEU A 580 6.00 -1.57 7.73
N ASN A 581 6.39 -2.12 8.88
CA ASN A 581 6.92 -3.49 9.03
C ASN A 581 8.07 -3.82 8.03
N GLY A 582 8.92 -2.83 7.73
CA GLY A 582 10.07 -3.00 6.83
C GLY A 582 9.72 -3.23 5.36
N LYS A 583 8.49 -2.88 4.93
CA LYS A 583 8.10 -2.93 3.51
C LYS A 583 8.98 -1.97 2.70
N ALA A 584 9.69 -2.51 1.71
CA ALA A 584 10.55 -1.73 0.83
C ALA A 584 9.74 -0.75 -0.03
N ASP A 585 10.40 0.29 -0.53
CA ASP A 585 9.82 1.29 -1.44
C ASP A 585 8.52 1.94 -0.92
N THR A 586 8.39 1.99 0.41
CA THR A 586 7.24 2.53 1.11
C THR A 586 7.68 3.65 2.03
N SER A 587 7.01 4.80 1.98
CA SER A 587 7.22 5.94 2.86
C SER A 587 5.94 6.27 3.62
N ALA A 588 6.07 6.77 4.85
CA ALA A 588 4.95 7.15 5.69
C ALA A 588 5.18 8.49 6.37
N PHE A 589 4.07 9.21 6.57
CA PHE A 589 4.06 10.56 7.10
C PHE A 589 2.88 10.72 8.08
N PHE A 590 3.10 11.52 9.12
CA PHE A 590 2.01 12.19 9.83
C PHE A 590 1.99 13.65 9.38
N VAL A 591 0.82 14.15 9.00
CA VAL A 591 0.65 15.54 8.56
C VAL A 591 -0.55 16.18 9.25
N ASN A 592 -0.52 17.49 9.43
CA ASN A 592 -1.70 18.25 9.88
C ASN A 592 -2.65 18.55 8.71
N ARG A 593 -3.77 19.21 9.01
CA ARG A 593 -4.79 19.61 8.02
C ARG A 593 -4.28 20.59 6.96
N GLU A 594 -3.21 21.32 7.27
CA GLU A 594 -2.57 22.25 6.35
C GLU A 594 -1.51 21.57 5.46
N GLY A 595 -1.26 20.26 5.63
CA GLY A 595 -0.27 19.49 4.87
C GLY A 595 1.16 19.57 5.41
N TYR A 596 1.39 20.20 6.57
CA TYR A 596 2.71 20.23 7.19
C TYR A 596 3.03 18.90 7.85
N ILE A 597 4.24 18.42 7.59
CA ILE A 597 4.77 17.16 8.12
C ILE A 597 5.05 17.30 9.62
N ILE A 598 4.42 16.44 10.41
CA ILE A 598 4.64 16.24 11.85
C ILE A 598 5.73 15.19 12.08
N ALA A 599 5.74 14.13 11.26
CA ALA A 599 6.75 13.08 11.27
C ALA A 599 6.88 12.43 9.89
N SER A 600 8.06 11.89 9.59
CA SER A 600 8.40 11.32 8.28
C SER A 600 9.35 10.12 8.42
N THR A 601 9.17 9.10 7.59
CA THR A 601 10.19 8.05 7.35
C THR A 601 11.15 8.42 6.22
N ASP A 602 10.83 9.44 5.44
CA ASP A 602 11.64 9.93 4.34
C ASP A 602 12.57 11.06 4.82
N PRO A 603 13.90 10.86 4.80
CA PRO A 603 14.86 11.86 5.25
C PRO A 603 14.90 13.13 4.38
N ASP A 604 14.46 13.05 3.12
CA ASP A 604 14.42 14.19 2.20
C ASP A 604 13.22 15.11 2.45
N ARG A 605 12.25 14.64 3.25
CA ARG A 605 11.05 15.37 3.67
C ARG A 605 11.00 15.54 5.19
N PRO A 606 11.80 16.45 5.76
CA PRO A 606 11.89 16.62 7.20
C PRO A 606 10.62 17.27 7.80
N VAL A 607 10.47 17.10 9.11
CA VAL A 607 9.39 17.70 9.91
C VAL A 607 9.31 19.22 9.68
N GLY A 608 8.08 19.72 9.54
CA GLY A 608 7.76 21.14 9.30
C GLY A 608 7.75 21.55 7.82
N THR A 609 8.14 20.67 6.90
CA THR A 609 7.97 20.89 5.45
C THR A 609 6.54 20.58 4.99
N LEU A 610 6.15 21.09 3.82
CA LEU A 610 4.83 20.84 3.24
C LEU A 610 4.87 19.57 2.39
N LEU A 611 3.94 18.65 2.63
CA LEU A 611 3.69 17.52 1.76
C LEU A 611 2.62 17.90 0.74
N ASP A 612 2.92 17.75 -0.55
CA ASP A 612 1.97 18.03 -1.62
C ASP A 612 0.88 16.95 -1.63
N LEU A 613 -0.34 17.35 -1.27
CA LEU A 613 -1.50 16.49 -1.12
C LEU A 613 -2.73 17.19 -1.70
N ASP A 614 -3.61 16.40 -2.33
CA ASP A 614 -4.87 16.91 -2.83
C ASP A 614 -5.74 17.49 -1.70
N SER A 615 -6.40 18.61 -2.00
CA SER A 615 -7.23 19.31 -1.02
C SER A 615 -8.36 18.43 -0.46
N ASP A 616 -8.86 17.47 -1.24
CA ASP A 616 -9.93 16.56 -0.78
C ASP A 616 -9.45 15.64 0.36
N ILE A 617 -8.18 15.25 0.36
CA ILE A 617 -7.56 14.44 1.42
C ILE A 617 -7.42 15.27 2.69
N LEU A 618 -6.91 16.50 2.56
CA LEU A 618 -6.73 17.42 3.68
C LEU A 618 -8.06 17.77 4.38
N HIS A 619 -9.18 17.81 3.65
CA HIS A 619 -10.51 18.13 4.19
C HIS A 619 -11.37 16.90 4.55
N GLN A 620 -10.81 15.69 4.47
CA GLN A 620 -11.53 14.46 4.76
C GLN A 620 -12.01 14.39 6.23
N LYS A 621 -13.16 13.76 6.49
CA LYS A 621 -13.69 13.69 7.87
C LYS A 621 -12.84 12.77 8.75
N ASN A 622 -12.76 13.06 10.05
CA ASN A 622 -12.14 12.19 11.05
C ASN A 622 -12.66 10.75 10.96
N GLY A 623 -11.75 9.78 11.12
CA GLY A 623 -12.04 8.34 11.03
C GLY A 623 -12.37 7.84 9.63
N ARG A 624 -12.13 8.64 8.59
CA ARG A 624 -12.22 8.18 7.21
C ARG A 624 -10.85 7.86 6.67
N SER A 625 -10.82 6.79 5.88
CA SER A 625 -9.68 6.37 5.10
C SER A 625 -10.01 6.50 3.61
N SER A 626 -8.98 6.70 2.81
CA SER A 626 -9.06 6.61 1.35
C SER A 626 -7.75 6.09 0.81
N SER A 627 -7.84 5.45 -0.35
CA SER A 627 -6.69 5.03 -1.12
C SER A 627 -6.88 5.38 -2.59
N GLY A 628 -5.77 5.67 -3.27
CA GLY A 628 -5.77 6.03 -4.68
C GLY A 628 -4.40 5.84 -5.31
N ILE A 629 -4.37 5.86 -6.64
CA ILE A 629 -3.11 5.91 -7.39
C ILE A 629 -2.80 7.38 -7.67
N THR A 630 -1.56 7.78 -7.43
CA THR A 630 -1.06 9.12 -7.72
C THR A 630 0.35 9.06 -8.29
N ILE A 631 0.85 10.20 -8.75
CA ILE A 631 2.25 10.40 -9.10
C ILE A 631 2.93 11.06 -7.91
N HIS A 632 3.95 10.41 -7.37
CA HIS A 632 4.75 10.91 -6.26
C HIS A 632 6.23 10.83 -6.65
N ASP A 633 6.92 11.96 -6.67
CA ASP A 633 8.34 12.07 -7.05
C ASP A 633 8.67 11.44 -8.42
N ASP A 634 7.89 11.78 -9.44
CA ASP A 634 8.00 11.24 -10.80
C ASP A 634 7.87 9.71 -10.87
N HIS A 635 7.25 9.08 -9.87
CA HIS A 635 6.92 7.66 -9.84
C HIS A 635 5.42 7.45 -9.68
N TYR A 636 4.92 6.37 -10.29
CA TYR A 636 3.58 5.88 -9.96
C TYR A 636 3.59 5.30 -8.55
N ALA A 637 2.66 5.75 -7.70
CA ALA A 637 2.55 5.27 -6.34
C ALA A 637 1.09 4.97 -5.97
N SER A 638 0.87 3.95 -5.14
CA SER A 638 -0.36 3.88 -4.37
C SER A 638 -0.21 4.74 -3.14
N MET A 639 -1.26 5.48 -2.82
CA MET A 639 -1.34 6.32 -1.64
C MET A 639 -2.51 5.84 -0.80
N GLY A 640 -2.26 5.60 0.48
CA GLY A 640 -3.29 5.40 1.49
C GLY A 640 -3.25 6.55 2.49
N CYS A 641 -4.40 7.10 2.84
CA CYS A 641 -4.51 8.15 3.84
C CYS A 641 -5.66 7.85 4.82
N THR A 642 -5.44 8.19 6.09
CA THR A 642 -6.45 8.10 7.14
C THR A 642 -6.36 9.30 8.07
N VAL A 643 -7.52 9.89 8.37
CA VAL A 643 -7.63 10.97 9.36
C VAL A 643 -7.89 10.41 10.75
N SER A 644 -7.12 10.85 11.75
CA SER A 644 -7.27 10.48 13.17
C SER A 644 -8.71 10.66 13.66
N SER A 645 -9.19 9.69 14.46
CA SER A 645 -10.55 9.68 14.99
C SER A 645 -10.62 9.80 16.51
N GLY A 646 -9.47 9.79 17.17
CA GLY A 646 -9.36 9.70 18.61
C GLY A 646 -9.35 8.27 19.12
N TYR A 647 -9.21 8.15 20.44
CA TYR A 647 -9.23 6.88 21.14
C TYR A 647 -9.98 7.03 22.46
N ARG A 648 -11.02 6.23 22.66
CA ARG A 648 -11.95 6.31 23.80
C ARG A 648 -12.57 7.71 23.89
N GLU A 649 -12.34 8.44 24.98
CA GLU A 649 -12.78 9.82 25.14
C GLU A 649 -11.87 10.85 24.42
N PHE A 650 -10.61 10.50 24.14
CA PHE A 650 -9.61 11.43 23.62
C PHE A 650 -9.85 11.79 22.16
N LYS A 651 -9.90 13.10 21.87
CA LYS A 651 -10.34 13.70 20.58
C LYS A 651 -11.77 13.36 20.14
N ALA A 652 -12.48 12.55 20.91
CA ALA A 652 -13.85 12.13 20.62
C ALA A 652 -14.87 12.94 21.43
N THR A 653 -14.71 12.97 22.75
CA THR A 653 -15.69 13.58 23.67
C THR A 653 -15.08 14.47 24.74
N ASP A 654 -13.76 14.46 24.91
CA ASP A 654 -13.03 15.29 25.87
C ASP A 654 -12.91 16.78 25.49
N GLY A 655 -13.24 17.11 24.23
CA GLY A 655 -13.22 18.48 23.71
C GLY A 655 -11.88 18.91 23.08
N TYR A 656 -10.84 18.07 23.13
CA TYR A 656 -9.59 18.33 22.43
C TYR A 656 -9.73 18.07 20.93
N LYS A 657 -9.08 18.90 20.11
CA LYS A 657 -9.12 18.78 18.65
C LYS A 657 -7.72 19.03 18.10
N ASP A 658 -7.16 17.99 17.49
CA ASP A 658 -5.94 18.06 16.71
C ASP A 658 -5.99 16.93 15.68
N ASP A 659 -6.35 17.30 14.46
CA ASP A 659 -6.59 16.36 13.38
C ASP A 659 -5.26 16.07 12.68
N ILE A 660 -4.82 14.82 12.79
CA ILE A 660 -3.60 14.33 12.16
C ILE A 660 -3.99 13.32 11.09
N ILE A 661 -3.35 13.41 9.93
CA ILE A 661 -3.55 12.51 8.81
C ILE A 661 -2.31 11.65 8.69
N ALA A 662 -2.46 10.32 8.73
CA ALA A 662 -1.40 9.42 8.31
C ALA A 662 -1.49 9.25 6.80
N VAL A 663 -0.35 9.35 6.11
CA VAL A 663 -0.24 9.14 4.66
C VAL A 663 0.85 8.12 4.41
N VAL A 664 0.58 7.14 3.56
CA VAL A 664 1.52 6.08 3.18
C VAL A 664 1.58 6.00 1.67
N PHE A 665 2.79 6.05 1.11
CA PHE A 665 3.05 5.84 -0.32
C PHE A 665 3.80 4.53 -0.54
N GLU A 666 3.42 3.76 -1.55
CA GLU A 666 4.16 2.61 -2.06
C GLU A 666 4.42 2.82 -3.57
N SER A 667 5.69 2.82 -3.97
CA SER A 667 6.10 3.13 -5.35
C SER A 667 6.10 1.88 -6.25
N PHE A 668 5.66 2.05 -7.50
CA PHE A 668 5.65 1.00 -8.53
C PHE A 668 6.67 1.21 -9.65
N GLY A 669 7.30 2.39 -9.72
CA GLY A 669 8.31 2.72 -10.73
C GLY A 669 8.09 4.09 -11.38
N GLU A 670 9.11 4.54 -12.10
CA GLU A 670 9.15 5.86 -12.76
C GLU A 670 7.97 6.06 -13.74
N VAL A 671 7.50 7.29 -13.83
CA VAL A 671 6.51 7.72 -14.83
C VAL A 671 7.15 7.61 -16.21
N ARG A 672 6.53 6.81 -17.07
CA ARG A 672 6.91 6.68 -18.48
C ARG A 672 5.85 7.33 -19.33
N GLU A 673 6.22 8.39 -20.07
CA GLU A 673 5.38 8.93 -21.13
C GLU A 673 5.37 7.93 -22.30
N ARG A 674 4.29 7.18 -22.45
CA ARG A 674 3.95 6.61 -23.76
C ARG A 674 3.09 7.64 -24.48
N ASN A 675 3.54 8.07 -25.66
CA ASN A 675 2.62 8.69 -26.61
C ASN A 675 1.52 7.66 -26.90
N LEU A 676 0.30 7.97 -26.42
CA LEU A 676 -0.96 7.24 -26.56
C LEU A 676 -0.85 6.07 -27.54
N SER A 677 -0.59 4.87 -27.00
CA SER A 677 -0.67 3.67 -27.82
C SER A 677 -2.10 3.54 -28.32
N CYS A 678 -2.20 3.53 -29.64
CA CYS A 678 -3.38 3.74 -30.45
C CYS A 678 -4.59 2.88 -30.03
N ASN A 679 -5.80 3.42 -30.23
CA ASN A 679 -7.07 2.69 -30.23
C ASN A 679 -7.05 1.60 -31.34
N LYS A 680 -6.34 0.48 -31.13
CA LYS A 680 -6.28 -0.66 -32.06
C LYS A 680 -7.67 -1.19 -32.42
N ALA A 681 -8.64 -1.04 -31.51
CA ALA A 681 -10.03 -1.41 -31.71
C ALA A 681 -10.73 -0.60 -32.84
N ALA A 682 -10.33 0.66 -33.07
CA ALA A 682 -10.92 1.52 -34.10
C ALA A 682 -10.34 1.25 -35.51
N SER A 683 -9.19 0.57 -35.59
CA SER A 683 -8.49 0.24 -36.84
C SER A 683 -8.76 -1.18 -37.35
N VAL A 684 -9.59 -1.98 -36.66
CA VAL A 684 -10.00 -3.31 -37.14
C VAL A 684 -10.80 -3.16 -38.42
N LEU A 685 -10.37 -3.81 -39.49
CA LEU A 685 -11.11 -3.86 -40.75
C LEU A 685 -12.31 -4.80 -40.60
N ASP A 686 -13.52 -4.30 -40.87
CA ASP A 686 -14.71 -5.15 -40.95
C ASP A 686 -14.52 -6.19 -42.06
N SER A 687 -15.02 -7.41 -41.82
CA SER A 687 -14.97 -8.51 -42.80
C SER A 687 -15.72 -8.20 -44.11
N ASN A 688 -16.63 -7.22 -44.09
CA ASN A 688 -17.34 -6.70 -45.27
C ASN A 688 -16.58 -5.59 -46.02
N SER A 689 -15.48 -5.07 -45.47
CA SER A 689 -14.63 -4.02 -46.07
C SER A 689 -13.64 -4.56 -47.10
N VAL A 690 -13.53 -5.89 -47.22
CA VAL A 690 -12.53 -6.58 -48.04
C VAL A 690 -13.24 -7.23 -49.23
N GLU A 691 -13.01 -6.71 -50.44
CA GLU A 691 -13.59 -7.27 -51.66
C GLU A 691 -12.69 -8.36 -52.26
N ALA A 692 -13.25 -9.55 -52.47
CA ALA A 692 -12.53 -10.65 -53.12
C ALA A 692 -12.18 -10.30 -54.57
N GLY A 693 -10.88 -10.16 -54.86
CA GLY A 693 -10.37 -9.79 -56.19
C GLY A 693 -9.97 -8.32 -56.35
N GLY A 694 -9.93 -7.55 -55.26
CA GLY A 694 -9.39 -6.19 -55.22
C GLY A 694 -7.86 -6.13 -55.24
N LYS A 695 -7.31 -4.90 -55.22
CA LYS A 695 -5.87 -4.67 -55.08
C LYS A 695 -5.42 -4.93 -53.65
N GLN A 696 -4.27 -5.58 -53.49
CA GLN A 696 -3.72 -5.92 -52.19
C GLN A 696 -2.77 -4.85 -51.69
N PHE A 697 -2.91 -4.49 -50.41
CA PHE A 697 -2.09 -3.47 -49.79
C PHE A 697 -1.48 -3.99 -48.49
N ALA A 698 -0.16 -3.85 -48.37
CA ALA A 698 0.58 -4.04 -47.14
C ALA A 698 0.32 -2.85 -46.20
N THR A 699 -0.45 -3.09 -45.13
CA THR A 699 -0.85 -2.05 -44.16
C THR A 699 -0.04 -2.12 -42.87
N PHE A 700 0.25 -0.95 -42.29
CA PHE A 700 1.11 -0.78 -41.11
C PHE A 700 0.84 0.56 -40.41
N PHE A 701 1.31 0.69 -39.16
CA PHE A 701 1.11 1.88 -38.34
C PHE A 701 2.35 2.78 -38.28
N ILE A 702 2.08 4.09 -38.29
CA ILE A 702 3.01 5.15 -37.91
C ILE A 702 2.25 6.15 -37.04
N ASP A 703 2.68 6.36 -35.80
CA ASP A 703 2.02 7.23 -34.82
C ASP A 703 0.55 6.87 -34.53
N GLY A 704 0.22 5.58 -34.61
CA GLY A 704 -1.17 5.14 -34.54
C GLY A 704 -2.03 5.46 -35.77
N ASN A 705 -1.49 6.10 -36.80
CA ASN A 705 -2.17 6.27 -38.08
C ASN A 705 -1.88 5.09 -39.01
N LEU A 706 -2.90 4.64 -39.74
CA LEU A 706 -2.80 3.48 -40.63
C LEU A 706 -2.38 3.92 -42.04
N PHE A 707 -1.29 3.34 -42.52
CA PHE A 707 -0.72 3.56 -43.86
C PHE A 707 -0.74 2.25 -44.66
N ALA A 708 -0.60 2.39 -45.98
CA ALA A 708 -0.62 1.29 -46.93
C ALA A 708 0.46 1.46 -48.01
N ILE A 709 1.08 0.37 -48.43
CA ILE A 709 1.91 0.27 -49.63
C ILE A 709 1.31 -0.84 -50.52
N PRO A 710 1.25 -0.70 -51.85
CA PRO A 710 0.88 -1.81 -52.72
C PRO A 710 1.70 -3.06 -52.40
N ALA A 711 1.03 -4.18 -52.12
CA ALA A 711 1.71 -5.38 -51.63
C ALA A 711 2.75 -5.94 -52.62
N GLU A 712 2.55 -5.70 -53.92
CA GLU A 712 3.47 -6.09 -55.00
C GLU A 712 4.84 -5.40 -54.96
N LEU A 713 4.96 -4.25 -54.27
CA LEU A 713 6.21 -3.51 -54.11
C LEU A 713 6.97 -3.91 -52.83
N VAL A 714 6.37 -4.76 -52.01
CA VAL A 714 6.93 -5.20 -50.73
C VAL A 714 7.55 -6.58 -50.91
N LEU A 715 8.77 -6.76 -50.41
CA LEU A 715 9.43 -8.06 -50.39
C LEU A 715 9.12 -8.83 -49.11
N GLU A 716 9.45 -8.23 -47.96
CA GLU A 716 9.26 -8.83 -46.64
C GLU A 716 9.37 -7.76 -45.56
N ALA A 717 9.03 -8.13 -44.32
CA ALA A 717 9.30 -7.37 -43.12
C ALA A 717 10.30 -8.10 -42.20
N LEU A 718 11.16 -7.32 -41.56
CA LEU A 718 12.23 -7.76 -40.65
C LEU A 718 12.17 -6.98 -39.32
N PRO A 719 12.73 -7.50 -38.21
CA PRO A 719 12.71 -6.80 -36.92
C PRO A 719 13.56 -5.53 -36.93
N GLY A 720 13.07 -4.45 -36.33
CA GLY A 720 13.84 -3.23 -36.09
C GLY A 720 15.11 -3.47 -35.27
N SER A 721 15.10 -4.47 -34.37
CA SER A 721 16.29 -4.86 -33.60
C SER A 721 17.43 -5.46 -34.45
N ALA A 722 17.18 -5.82 -35.72
CA ALA A 722 18.22 -6.29 -36.64
C ALA A 722 18.95 -5.16 -37.36
N ILE A 723 18.54 -3.90 -37.16
CA ILE A 723 19.21 -2.74 -37.73
C ILE A 723 20.59 -2.59 -37.09
N LEU A 724 21.62 -2.51 -37.93
CA LEU A 724 22.98 -2.23 -37.53
C LEU A 724 23.21 -0.72 -37.53
N PRO A 725 23.51 -0.10 -36.37
CA PRO A 725 23.77 1.33 -36.30
C PRO A 725 25.10 1.66 -36.99
N MET A 726 25.17 2.80 -37.68
CA MET A 726 26.35 3.25 -38.42
C MET A 726 26.73 4.68 -38.02
N SER A 727 28.02 4.95 -37.87
CA SER A 727 28.55 6.25 -37.43
C SER A 727 28.80 7.26 -38.55
N MET A 728 28.39 6.97 -39.78
CA MET A 728 28.60 7.83 -40.95
C MET A 728 27.46 8.85 -41.08
N GLY A 729 27.78 10.14 -41.01
CA GLY A 729 26.81 11.22 -41.20
C GLY A 729 26.28 11.27 -42.64
N GLY A 730 24.96 11.23 -42.81
CA GLY A 730 24.30 11.43 -44.10
C GLY A 730 22.80 11.15 -44.04
N PHE A 731 22.02 12.06 -44.66
CA PHE A 731 20.56 12.11 -44.77
C PHE A 731 19.82 12.08 -43.40
N GLU A 732 19.21 13.20 -43.00
CA GLU A 732 18.32 13.22 -41.82
C GLU A 732 17.18 12.22 -42.06
N GLY A 733 16.91 11.33 -41.10
CA GLY A 733 15.97 10.23 -41.26
C GLY A 733 16.58 8.88 -41.67
N ARG A 734 17.90 8.78 -41.88
CA ARG A 734 18.56 7.48 -42.06
C ARG A 734 18.88 6.85 -40.70
N VAL A 735 18.41 5.62 -40.49
CA VAL A 735 18.51 4.92 -39.20
C VAL A 735 19.73 4.01 -39.13
N GLY A 736 20.04 3.30 -40.22
CA GLY A 736 21.13 2.33 -40.24
C GLY A 736 21.10 1.43 -41.47
N MET A 737 21.70 0.25 -41.34
CA MET A 737 21.71 -0.77 -42.40
C MET A 737 21.13 -2.09 -41.90
N LEU A 738 20.53 -2.84 -42.81
CA LEU A 738 19.96 -4.16 -42.52
C LEU A 738 20.52 -5.18 -43.51
N ALA A 739 20.86 -6.37 -43.01
CA ALA A 739 21.26 -7.48 -43.85
C ALA A 739 20.01 -8.29 -44.24
N VAL A 740 19.79 -8.47 -45.54
CA VAL A 740 18.72 -9.29 -46.12
C VAL A 740 19.35 -10.57 -46.68
N GLU A 741 18.75 -11.71 -46.36
CA GLU A 741 19.19 -13.05 -46.77
C GLU A 741 18.05 -13.76 -47.51
N HIS A 742 18.22 -14.00 -48.81
CA HIS A 742 17.33 -14.86 -49.58
C HIS A 742 17.97 -16.25 -49.80
N GLU A 743 17.16 -17.31 -49.85
CA GLU A 743 17.67 -18.67 -50.08
C GLU A 743 18.44 -18.75 -51.41
N ASN A 744 19.73 -19.11 -51.34
CA ASN A 744 20.71 -19.21 -52.44
C ASN A 744 21.32 -17.89 -52.96
N GLU A 745 21.17 -16.76 -52.27
CA GLU A 745 21.85 -15.50 -52.61
C GLU A 745 22.86 -15.06 -51.54
N ALA A 746 23.82 -14.21 -51.93
CA ALA A 746 24.77 -13.61 -50.99
C ALA A 746 24.08 -12.55 -50.13
N LYS A 747 24.47 -12.41 -48.85
CA LYS A 747 23.94 -11.37 -47.94
C LYS A 747 24.00 -10.00 -48.61
N GLN A 748 22.83 -9.40 -48.85
CA GLN A 748 22.72 -8.05 -49.39
C GLN A 748 22.44 -7.08 -48.24
N PHE A 749 23.14 -5.95 -48.22
CA PHE A 749 22.88 -4.91 -47.24
C PHE A 749 22.06 -3.78 -47.86
N ILE A 750 21.00 -3.38 -47.16
CA ILE A 750 20.12 -2.29 -47.57
C ILE A 750 20.17 -1.15 -46.54
N TRP A 751 19.88 0.07 -46.99
CA TRP A 751 19.72 1.23 -46.11
C TRP A 751 18.32 1.23 -45.49
N VAL A 752 18.24 1.54 -44.20
CA VAL A 752 16.98 1.70 -43.47
C VAL A 752 16.71 3.17 -43.19
N PHE A 753 15.53 3.62 -43.57
CA PHE A 753 15.05 4.99 -43.41
C PHE A 753 13.84 5.04 -42.48
N ASP A 754 13.77 6.07 -41.66
CA ASP A 754 12.67 6.33 -40.73
C ASP A 754 11.48 6.91 -41.47
N LEU A 755 10.47 6.08 -41.71
CA LEU A 755 9.27 6.50 -42.42
C LEU A 755 8.46 7.49 -41.58
N GLY A 756 8.49 7.38 -40.25
CA GLY A 756 7.87 8.34 -39.35
C GLY A 756 8.50 9.73 -39.43
N TYR A 757 9.82 9.81 -39.63
CA TYR A 757 10.51 11.07 -39.94
C TYR A 757 10.11 11.60 -41.32
N MET A 758 10.00 10.75 -42.33
CA MET A 758 9.58 11.19 -43.68
C MET A 758 8.14 11.71 -43.73
N VAL A 759 7.24 11.17 -42.90
CA VAL A 759 5.84 11.58 -42.83
C VAL A 759 5.63 12.80 -41.93
N ARG A 760 6.34 12.90 -40.78
CA ARG A 760 6.09 13.92 -39.73
C ARG A 760 7.19 14.96 -39.59
N GLY A 761 8.38 14.72 -40.14
CA GLY A 761 9.59 15.53 -39.90
C GLY A 761 10.24 15.32 -38.52
N LYS A 762 9.78 14.33 -37.72
CA LYS A 762 10.33 13.99 -36.40
C LYS A 762 10.80 12.55 -36.35
N SER A 763 11.99 12.32 -35.80
CA SER A 763 12.56 10.98 -35.67
C SER A 763 11.70 10.13 -34.75
N SER A 764 11.43 8.91 -35.18
CA SER A 764 10.73 7.89 -34.43
C SER A 764 11.65 7.30 -33.35
N GLU A 765 11.07 6.97 -32.19
CA GLU A 765 11.80 6.24 -31.16
C GLU A 765 11.90 4.75 -31.56
N ILE A 766 13.11 4.21 -31.65
CA ILE A 766 13.32 2.83 -32.06
C ILE A 766 13.13 1.92 -30.85
N THR A 767 11.97 1.27 -30.78
CA THR A 767 11.63 0.31 -29.73
C THR A 767 11.81 -1.14 -30.23
N ALA A 768 11.72 -2.11 -29.31
CA ALA A 768 11.78 -3.53 -29.65
C ALA A 768 10.62 -4.00 -30.56
N GLY A 769 9.49 -3.28 -30.56
CA GLY A 769 8.32 -3.58 -31.38
C GLY A 769 8.41 -3.06 -32.82
N CYS A 770 9.34 -2.15 -33.12
CA CYS A 770 9.47 -1.57 -34.46
C CYS A 770 9.83 -2.61 -35.53
N GLN A 771 9.39 -2.35 -36.74
CA GLN A 771 9.46 -3.26 -37.89
C GLN A 771 10.14 -2.55 -39.06
N VAL A 772 10.85 -3.29 -39.91
CA VAL A 772 11.43 -2.76 -41.15
C VAL A 772 10.75 -3.43 -42.32
N ILE A 773 10.00 -2.66 -43.10
CA ILE A 773 9.40 -3.12 -44.36
C ILE A 773 10.44 -2.95 -45.47
N VAL A 774 10.83 -4.05 -46.10
CA VAL A 774 11.72 -4.05 -47.26
C VAL A 774 10.87 -3.86 -48.51
N VAL A 775 11.08 -2.75 -49.20
CA VAL A 775 10.42 -2.46 -50.48
C VAL A 775 11.43 -2.54 -51.61
N GLN A 776 10.95 -2.91 -52.80
CA GLN A 776 11.74 -2.94 -54.02
C GLN A 776 11.12 -2.04 -55.08
N HIS A 777 11.97 -1.18 -55.65
CA HIS A 777 11.65 -0.38 -56.82
C HIS A 777 12.77 -0.58 -57.84
N ASP A 778 12.43 -1.02 -59.05
CA ASP A 778 13.38 -1.47 -60.08
C ASP A 778 14.37 -2.54 -59.58
N GLN A 779 15.67 -2.21 -59.51
CA GLN A 779 16.76 -3.10 -59.05
C GLN A 779 17.32 -2.72 -57.67
N GLN A 780 16.70 -1.77 -56.96
CA GLN A 780 17.19 -1.30 -55.67
C GLN A 780 16.18 -1.57 -54.56
N SER A 781 16.66 -2.07 -53.43
CA SER A 781 15.85 -2.33 -52.23
C SER A 781 16.24 -1.39 -51.10
N ILE A 782 15.23 -0.88 -50.40
CA ILE A 782 15.40 -0.06 -49.19
C ILE A 782 14.54 -0.61 -48.06
N GLY A 783 14.95 -0.34 -46.83
CA GLY A 783 14.16 -0.64 -45.64
C GLY A 783 13.45 0.62 -45.15
N LEU A 784 12.18 0.49 -44.78
CA LEU A 784 11.37 1.54 -44.18
C LEU A 784 11.03 1.13 -42.75
N LEU A 785 11.50 1.88 -41.76
CA LEU A 785 11.18 1.67 -40.35
C LEU A 785 9.75 2.15 -40.08
N VAL A 786 8.95 1.29 -39.48
CA VAL A 786 7.56 1.52 -39.08
C VAL A 786 7.33 1.04 -37.65
N ASP A 787 6.24 1.50 -37.02
CA ASP A 787 5.97 1.19 -35.62
C ASP A 787 5.48 -0.26 -35.46
N GLU A 788 4.47 -0.66 -36.24
CA GLU A 788 3.85 -1.99 -36.15
C GLU A 788 3.24 -2.42 -37.50
N LEU A 789 3.22 -3.73 -37.76
CA LEU A 789 2.51 -4.30 -38.92
C LEU A 789 1.02 -4.46 -38.60
N HIS A 790 0.14 -4.28 -39.60
CA HIS A 790 -1.29 -4.49 -39.44
C HIS A 790 -1.75 -5.77 -40.17
N GLY A 791 -1.82 -5.74 -41.50
CA GLY A 791 -2.25 -6.87 -42.33
C GLY A 791 -2.10 -6.60 -43.83
N VAL A 792 -2.53 -7.54 -44.68
CA VAL A 792 -2.50 -7.40 -46.15
C VAL A 792 -3.92 -7.54 -46.76
N PRO A 793 -4.82 -6.57 -46.52
CA PRO A 793 -6.20 -6.59 -47.05
C PRO A 793 -6.30 -6.35 -48.57
N GLU A 794 -7.42 -6.80 -49.15
CA GLU A 794 -7.85 -6.51 -50.52
C GLU A 794 -8.90 -5.39 -50.55
N PHE A 795 -8.70 -4.40 -51.41
CA PHE A 795 -9.65 -3.29 -51.60
C PHE A 795 -10.07 -3.16 -53.07
N GLY A 796 -11.36 -2.99 -53.31
CA GLY A 796 -11.92 -2.70 -54.63
C GLY A 796 -11.52 -1.30 -55.11
N ASP A 797 -11.49 -1.08 -56.43
CA ASP A 797 -11.16 0.22 -57.01
C ASP A 797 -12.13 1.34 -56.56
N GLU A 798 -13.35 0.98 -56.17
CA GLU A 798 -14.36 1.90 -55.62
C GLU A 798 -14.07 2.42 -54.21
N GLN A 799 -13.25 1.72 -53.44
CA GLN A 799 -12.81 2.14 -52.11
C GLN A 799 -11.59 3.06 -52.18
N ILE A 800 -10.90 3.10 -53.33
CA ILE A 800 -9.66 3.84 -53.53
C ILE A 800 -9.98 5.19 -54.17
N THR A 801 -9.81 6.26 -53.41
CA THR A 801 -10.08 7.63 -53.88
C THR A 801 -8.79 8.43 -53.95
N PRO A 802 -8.52 9.19 -55.04
CA PRO A 802 -7.38 10.09 -55.10
C PRO A 802 -7.52 11.22 -54.07
N THR A 803 -6.41 11.65 -53.47
CA THR A 803 -6.43 12.78 -52.54
C THR A 803 -6.77 14.09 -53.27
N PRO A 804 -7.42 15.07 -52.60
CA PRO A 804 -7.90 16.31 -53.23
C PRO A 804 -6.85 17.11 -54.01
N PHE A 805 -5.55 16.88 -53.74
CA PHE A 805 -4.43 17.60 -54.33
C PHE A 805 -3.56 16.76 -55.29
N ALA A 806 -3.80 15.44 -55.41
CA ALA A 806 -3.02 14.56 -56.29
C ALA A 806 -3.30 14.76 -57.79
N LYS A 807 -4.39 15.45 -58.17
CA LYS A 807 -4.80 15.62 -59.57
C LYS A 807 -3.89 16.55 -60.41
N ASN A 808 -2.94 17.26 -59.81
CA ASN A 808 -2.14 18.30 -60.48
C ASN A 808 -0.64 18.00 -60.68
N GLY A 809 -0.18 16.75 -60.50
CA GLY A 809 1.15 16.33 -60.96
C GLY A 809 1.91 15.40 -60.01
N ASN A 810 2.83 14.62 -60.59
CA ASN A 810 3.72 13.66 -59.92
C ASN A 810 4.54 14.31 -58.80
N GLY A 811 4.12 14.19 -57.53
CA GLY A 811 4.92 14.75 -56.44
C GLY A 811 4.33 14.76 -55.04
N THR A 812 3.40 13.85 -54.70
CA THR A 812 2.82 13.80 -53.34
C THR A 812 3.11 12.45 -52.69
N LEU A 813 3.52 12.46 -51.42
CA LEU A 813 3.78 11.25 -50.64
C LEU A 813 2.54 10.33 -50.51
N VAL A 814 1.33 10.93 -50.46
CA VAL A 814 0.04 10.22 -50.35
C VAL A 814 -0.87 10.58 -51.54
N PRO A 815 -0.73 9.91 -52.69
CA PRO A 815 -1.55 10.20 -53.87
C PRO A 815 -3.00 9.71 -53.74
N GLN A 816 -3.24 8.70 -52.90
CA GLN A 816 -4.53 8.01 -52.79
C GLN A 816 -4.84 7.68 -51.32
N VAL A 817 -6.13 7.58 -51.00
CA VAL A 817 -6.64 7.15 -49.71
C VAL A 817 -7.67 6.05 -49.94
N ILE A 818 -7.60 5.00 -49.13
CA ILE A 818 -8.57 3.91 -49.11
C ILE A 818 -9.63 4.23 -48.05
N GLN A 819 -10.91 4.14 -48.43
CA GLN A 819 -12.05 4.27 -47.53
C GLN A 819 -12.50 2.88 -47.07
N ALA A 820 -12.07 2.48 -45.87
CA ALA A 820 -12.46 1.24 -45.23
C ALA A 820 -13.63 1.44 -44.23
N ASN A 821 -14.28 0.35 -43.80
CA ASN A 821 -15.37 0.34 -42.81
C ASN A 821 -16.49 1.34 -43.15
N HIS A 822 -16.99 1.28 -44.39
CA HIS A 822 -18.01 2.19 -44.93
C HIS A 822 -17.64 3.69 -44.85
N GLY A 823 -16.34 4.01 -44.90
CA GLY A 823 -15.83 5.38 -44.88
C GLY A 823 -15.46 5.91 -43.49
N ASN A 824 -15.61 5.11 -42.44
CA ASN A 824 -15.24 5.49 -41.07
C ASN A 824 -13.73 5.36 -40.80
N LEU A 825 -12.99 4.64 -41.65
CA LEU A 825 -11.55 4.48 -41.55
C LEU A 825 -10.89 4.89 -42.87
N LEU A 826 -9.92 5.81 -42.79
CA LEU A 826 -9.14 6.28 -43.93
C LEU A 826 -7.72 5.75 -43.84
N ILE A 827 -7.26 5.06 -44.88
CA ILE A 827 -5.91 4.50 -44.95
C ILE A 827 -5.13 5.24 -46.03
N GLN A 828 -3.97 5.79 -45.66
CA GLN A 828 -3.14 6.60 -46.54
C GLN A 828 -2.22 5.70 -47.36
N VAL A 829 -2.35 5.71 -48.69
CA VAL A 829 -1.50 4.92 -49.58
C VAL A 829 -0.25 5.72 -49.91
N LEU A 830 0.93 5.19 -49.58
CA LEU A 830 2.22 5.82 -49.84
C LEU A 830 2.70 5.56 -51.27
N ASP A 831 3.24 6.60 -51.91
CA ASP A 831 3.91 6.52 -53.20
C ASP A 831 5.40 6.16 -53.02
N ILE A 832 5.75 4.92 -53.35
CA ILE A 832 7.13 4.42 -53.27
C ILE A 832 8.03 5.14 -54.29
N ASP A 833 7.54 5.45 -55.49
CA ASP A 833 8.30 6.16 -56.52
C ASP A 833 8.66 7.58 -56.04
N TYR A 834 7.77 8.20 -55.27
CA TYR A 834 8.05 9.48 -54.61
C TYR A 834 9.16 9.32 -53.55
N ILE A 835 9.05 8.33 -52.66
CA ILE A 835 10.06 8.05 -51.62
C ILE A 835 11.44 7.81 -52.25
N TYR A 836 11.55 6.98 -53.30
CA TYR A 836 12.83 6.74 -53.98
C TYR A 836 13.40 7.99 -54.65
N ARG A 837 12.56 8.85 -55.26
CA ARG A 837 13.01 10.12 -55.84
C ARG A 837 13.55 11.08 -54.77
N THR A 838 12.87 11.22 -53.64
CA THR A 838 13.29 12.01 -52.48
C THR A 838 14.64 11.52 -51.94
N LEU A 839 14.79 10.21 -51.76
CA LEU A 839 16.04 9.62 -51.25
C LEU A 839 17.22 9.77 -52.23
N ASN A 840 16.96 9.72 -53.55
CA ASN A 840 17.99 9.91 -54.58
C ASN A 840 18.42 11.38 -54.77
N THR A 841 17.52 12.33 -54.54
CA THR A 841 17.79 13.77 -54.69
C THR A 841 18.35 14.41 -53.41
N GLY A 842 18.12 13.78 -52.25
CA GLY A 842 18.53 14.32 -50.94
C GLY A 842 17.63 15.46 -50.45
N GLU A 843 16.55 15.79 -51.17
CA GLU A 843 15.58 16.82 -50.79
C GLU A 843 14.35 16.16 -50.15
N MET A 844 14.02 16.55 -48.92
CA MET A 844 12.91 16.00 -48.13
C MET A 844 11.52 16.39 -48.67
N PRO A 845 10.47 15.60 -48.38
CA PRO A 845 9.10 15.99 -48.67
C PRO A 845 8.74 17.23 -47.85
N THR A 846 8.47 18.35 -48.51
CA THR A 846 7.83 19.50 -47.85
C THR A 846 6.33 19.26 -47.86
N MET A 847 5.74 18.96 -46.69
CA MET A 847 4.29 19.00 -46.52
C MET A 847 3.79 20.44 -46.80
N PRO A 848 2.66 20.64 -47.50
CA PRO A 848 2.14 21.97 -47.81
C PRO A 848 1.89 22.85 -46.57
N GLU A 849 1.71 22.24 -45.38
CA GLU A 849 1.45 22.97 -44.14
C GLU A 849 2.67 23.72 -43.60
N MET A 850 3.90 23.29 -43.91
CA MET A 850 5.12 24.01 -43.49
C MET A 850 5.31 25.35 -44.22
N MET A 851 4.71 25.54 -45.41
CA MET A 851 4.77 26.84 -46.10
C MET A 851 3.84 27.89 -45.47
N ILE A 852 2.90 27.51 -44.60
CA ILE A 852 1.99 28.47 -43.95
C ILE A 852 2.66 29.11 -42.72
N GLN A 853 3.62 28.44 -42.08
CA GLN A 853 4.34 28.98 -40.93
C GLN A 853 5.52 29.91 -41.29
N GLU A 854 6.11 29.77 -42.47
CA GLU A 854 7.13 30.73 -42.95
C GLU A 854 6.52 31.98 -43.61
N ALA A 855 5.20 32.01 -43.82
CA ALA A 855 4.47 33.14 -44.42
C ALA A 855 3.53 33.87 -43.43
N ALA A 856 3.58 33.58 -42.13
CA ALA A 856 2.79 34.23 -41.07
C ALA A 856 3.63 35.06 -40.11
#